data_AF-A0A9P6J7C1-F1
#
_entry.id   AF-A0A9P6J7C1-F1
#
_cell.length_a   1.000
_cell.length_b   1.000
_cell.length_c   1.000
_cell.angle_alpha   90.00
_cell.angle_beta   90.00
_cell.angle_gamma   90.00
#
_symmetry.space_group_name_H-M   'P 1'
#
loop_
_entity.id
_entity.type
_entity.pdbx_description
1 polymer ?
#
loop_
_entity_poly.entity_id
_entity_poly.type
_entity_poly.pdbx_seq_one_letter_code
_entity_poly.pdbx_strand_id
1 'polypeptide(L)'
;MTILSTVTLRKEPRTQRIDLGDGLIMRWSTSADKDNVGDCLAESFKYYQIEKREIPYGELPAKNEYFKASSGRVLGGRHVVASEFDFAVVEDTTLVGLPGKNPIIAAMSLQQYAGYYGSVKMNYAVAEEVGCVPGHRNRGLVKKLFLQMLHPAADERGDVIMLIPGIPYFYRQFGYEYAVPQKPSRLLMNPASSNPVLPEGKKEPFALREANSYDIPYLVKMSTPDRLHSKAQMGLYYDYAFWTFIVDVLARDAVTNPYDTHHHACIVVDSSTGQDVGISLTSHVTNKWGWEIFSLEDDLAPYRDILPSILRQLKESDRPHFECYNARLNHNILPAESELEKRKRGQWSAPQFSSLEVKLTPSHPAVRLLDAQGKLGPQEFSRLYTRIGSLPKYILKIAPVLENRLKESALNGISAKMQINFYRRLEGMSGKGLEIVFENGRLIEALDWVPLTPEQELLLRCETKTAPDRSQGLPATVRDKNAVVLRAHFAPMTFNRLVTGTATVDELLGRDSENEIEGAMSKLMLEVLFPKLEHLWDIFGADVKDGEEPGKNEYIEAFVGWLMSGDHVAASQNDFALVEDTALMAQPDKNPIVAVVALARVSGFFGSVDMQFGVVTAVGTLRECRNRGLVKKLMLMMIHPAADERGDEIVFILGIPHFYRQFGYECAVPYRIGRTLKALETSIPSLSVGNTELFSLRDATSADTPFLVRMSTPDKLYSKAEIGTYYDHDVWRLIVDVHSPECAKTHHDTHHHASVILDAQTLQTVGVCLTSHILGRWSWEAFSIDEGMVSYREALPSVLRQLKAADRPYFESYNTKLNNNVLPDESDLERRARGQFPPLTYADLYVKLTAHHPATQLLAVQGKLEPAKDPYPMYTRIASLPKFIRKIAPVLATRLRGSAFGGISATLQINFYRRIEGMSSRGLKIVFDEGRLKHVSDWEHRSAEEQFYEITGSTDVEELLKRDGENGVDGAETKLLLSILFPKVEHLVDVDWW
;
A
#
# COMPACT_ATOMS: atom_id res chain seq x y z
N MET A 1 -15.05 25.76 36.65
CA MET A 1 -14.90 26.34 35.31
C MET A 1 -14.24 25.31 34.42
N THR A 2 -15.04 24.61 33.61
CA THR A 2 -14.53 23.59 32.69
C THR A 2 -14.05 24.29 31.43
N ILE A 3 -12.78 24.15 31.08
CA ILE A 3 -12.24 24.73 29.84
C ILE A 3 -12.95 24.04 28.67
N LEU A 4 -13.75 24.81 27.93
CA LEU A 4 -14.40 24.33 26.71
C LEU A 4 -13.32 24.03 25.67
N SER A 5 -13.27 22.80 25.16
CA SER A 5 -12.42 22.43 24.04
C SER A 5 -13.05 22.93 22.73
N THR A 6 -13.04 24.24 22.52
CA THR A 6 -13.41 24.86 21.25
C THR A 6 -12.22 24.81 20.29
N VAL A 7 -12.49 24.62 18.99
CA VAL A 7 -11.47 24.83 17.95
C VAL A 7 -10.91 26.24 18.10
N THR A 8 -9.58 26.36 18.21
CA THR A 8 -8.92 27.65 18.42
C THR A 8 -8.20 28.05 17.15
N LEU A 9 -8.95 28.65 16.22
CA LEU A 9 -8.42 29.15 14.96
C LEU A 9 -7.36 30.24 15.19
N ARG A 10 -6.32 30.23 14.37
CA ARG A 10 -5.24 31.21 14.44
C ARG A 10 -5.77 32.56 13.96
N LYS A 11 -5.56 33.62 14.74
CA LYS A 11 -5.98 34.99 14.40
C LYS A 11 -4.84 35.87 13.86
N GLU A 12 -3.61 35.41 13.99
CA GLU A 12 -2.40 36.17 13.68
C GLU A 12 -1.55 35.42 12.63
N PRO A 13 -0.91 36.13 11.68
CA PRO A 13 0.00 35.55 10.70
C PRO A 13 1.13 34.74 11.35
N ARG A 14 1.63 33.72 10.63
CA ARG A 14 2.86 33.02 11.03
C ARG A 14 4.05 33.66 10.33
N THR A 15 5.09 34.02 11.09
CA THR A 15 6.30 34.68 10.57
C THR A 15 7.34 33.71 10.00
N GLN A 16 7.14 32.39 10.14
CA GLN A 16 8.07 31.38 9.66
C GLN A 16 8.18 31.42 8.12
N ARG A 17 9.41 31.67 7.65
CA ARG A 17 9.81 31.67 6.23
C ARG A 17 11.12 30.90 6.10
N ILE A 18 11.20 29.97 5.13
CA ILE A 18 12.36 29.09 4.91
C ILE A 18 12.76 29.18 3.44
N ASP A 19 13.97 29.62 3.16
CA ASP A 19 14.57 29.60 1.83
C ASP A 19 15.00 28.16 1.47
N LEU A 20 14.66 27.70 0.27
CA LEU A 20 15.01 26.37 -0.24
C LEU A 20 16.11 26.37 -1.31
N GLY A 21 16.59 27.55 -1.72
CA GLY A 21 17.39 27.73 -2.94
C GLY A 21 16.53 27.84 -4.20
N ASP A 22 17.19 28.15 -5.33
CA ASP A 22 16.56 28.31 -6.66
C ASP A 22 15.39 29.30 -6.73
N GLY A 23 15.33 30.28 -5.82
CA GLY A 23 14.22 31.23 -5.71
C GLY A 23 12.95 30.65 -5.04
N LEU A 24 12.99 29.42 -4.52
CA LEU A 24 11.88 28.79 -3.82
C LEU A 24 11.87 29.12 -2.32
N ILE A 25 10.71 29.50 -1.81
CA ILE A 25 10.50 29.90 -0.42
C ILE A 25 9.30 29.14 0.16
N MET A 26 9.49 28.45 1.28
CA MET A 26 8.36 27.97 2.07
C MET A 26 7.91 29.04 3.06
N ARG A 27 6.60 29.26 3.16
CA ARG A 27 5.99 30.20 4.10
C ARG A 27 4.57 29.77 4.44
N TRP A 28 3.98 30.38 5.46
CA TRP A 28 2.55 30.25 5.70
C TRP A 28 1.76 31.21 4.80
N SER A 29 0.51 30.88 4.56
CA SER A 29 -0.43 31.67 3.77
C SER A 29 -0.91 32.93 4.50
N THR A 30 -1.52 33.80 3.70
CA THR A 30 -2.35 34.93 4.11
C THR A 30 -3.63 34.93 3.27
N SER A 31 -4.60 35.77 3.62
CA SER A 31 -5.82 35.96 2.80
C SER A 31 -5.53 36.45 1.38
N ALA A 32 -4.40 37.12 1.15
CA ALA A 32 -3.95 37.54 -0.18
C ALA A 32 -3.49 36.36 -1.08
N ASP A 33 -3.15 35.21 -0.49
CA ASP A 33 -2.73 34.02 -1.25
C ASP A 33 -3.89 33.21 -1.81
N LYS A 34 -5.14 33.55 -1.46
CA LYS A 34 -6.37 32.80 -1.77
C LYS A 34 -6.43 32.28 -3.21
N ASP A 35 -6.32 33.17 -4.18
CA ASP A 35 -6.49 32.80 -5.60
C ASP A 35 -5.29 32.01 -6.12
N ASN A 36 -4.07 32.32 -5.64
CA ASN A 36 -2.84 31.62 -6.00
C ASN A 36 -2.80 30.19 -5.43
N VAL A 37 -3.22 29.99 -4.18
CA VAL A 37 -3.36 28.64 -3.60
C VAL A 37 -4.43 27.85 -4.34
N GLY A 38 -5.58 28.45 -4.61
CA GLY A 38 -6.65 27.81 -5.38
C GLY A 38 -6.20 27.38 -6.77
N ASP A 39 -5.50 28.24 -7.52
CA ASP A 39 -4.95 27.90 -8.84
C ASP A 39 -3.85 26.82 -8.77
N CYS A 40 -3.05 26.80 -7.69
CA CYS A 40 -2.00 25.79 -7.47
C CYS A 40 -2.60 24.40 -7.26
N LEU A 41 -3.64 24.33 -6.41
CA LEU A 41 -4.35 23.09 -6.11
C LEU A 41 -5.18 22.61 -7.31
N ALA A 42 -5.86 23.52 -8.00
CA ALA A 42 -6.62 23.20 -9.20
C ALA A 42 -5.74 22.62 -10.32
N GLU A 43 -4.52 23.14 -10.51
CA GLU A 43 -3.53 22.57 -11.44
C GLU A 43 -2.97 21.22 -10.93
N SER A 44 -2.76 21.09 -9.61
CA SER A 44 -2.25 19.86 -8.99
C SER A 44 -3.22 18.68 -9.13
N PHE A 45 -4.52 18.95 -8.98
CA PHE A 45 -5.63 18.00 -8.99
C PHE A 45 -6.41 17.94 -10.32
N LYS A 46 -5.88 18.50 -11.43
CA LYS A 46 -6.55 18.49 -12.73
C LYS A 46 -6.90 17.10 -13.29
N TYR A 47 -6.17 16.06 -12.88
CA TYR A 47 -6.45 14.67 -13.23
C TYR A 47 -7.38 13.95 -12.24
N TYR A 48 -7.74 14.57 -11.11
CA TYR A 48 -8.68 14.00 -10.16
C TYR A 48 -10.10 14.38 -10.58
N GLN A 49 -10.83 13.43 -11.17
CA GLN A 49 -12.20 13.64 -11.61
C GLN A 49 -13.19 13.30 -10.49
N ILE A 50 -13.85 14.32 -9.95
CA ILE A 50 -14.96 14.15 -8.99
C ILE A 50 -16.26 13.84 -9.73
N GLU A 51 -16.43 14.45 -10.91
CA GLU A 51 -17.45 14.13 -11.89
C GLU A 51 -16.76 13.43 -13.07
N LYS A 52 -17.28 12.29 -13.53
CA LYS A 52 -16.79 11.64 -14.76
C LYS A 52 -17.04 12.58 -15.94
N ARG A 53 -15.99 13.24 -16.42
CA ARG A 53 -16.04 14.12 -17.59
C ARG A 53 -15.16 13.50 -18.67
N GLU A 54 -15.76 13.15 -19.81
CA GLU A 54 -14.99 12.72 -20.98
C GLU A 54 -13.98 13.82 -21.34
N ILE A 55 -12.69 13.46 -21.33
CA ILE A 55 -11.61 14.32 -21.83
C ILE A 55 -11.41 13.93 -23.30
N PRO A 56 -11.56 14.86 -24.26
CA PRO A 56 -11.30 14.56 -25.67
C PRO A 56 -9.89 14.02 -25.87
N TYR A 57 -9.75 13.03 -26.75
CA TYR A 57 -8.47 12.39 -27.02
C TYR A 57 -7.43 13.42 -27.51
N GLY A 58 -6.28 13.48 -26.82
CA GLY A 58 -5.21 14.44 -27.09
C GLY A 58 -5.29 15.77 -26.32
N GLU A 59 -6.39 16.04 -25.59
CA GLU A 59 -6.50 17.22 -24.74
C GLU A 59 -6.08 16.94 -23.29
N LEU A 60 -5.57 17.98 -22.61
CA LEU A 60 -5.32 17.92 -21.17
C LEU A 60 -6.57 18.40 -20.42
N PRO A 61 -6.95 17.76 -19.29
CA PRO A 61 -8.04 18.27 -18.49
C PRO A 61 -7.74 19.67 -17.96
N ALA A 62 -8.78 20.52 -17.94
CA ALA A 62 -8.73 21.84 -17.36
C ALA A 62 -8.41 21.79 -15.86
N LYS A 63 -8.02 22.94 -15.29
CA LYS A 63 -7.82 23.11 -13.84
C LYS A 63 -9.05 22.65 -13.07
N ASN A 64 -8.82 22.00 -11.93
CA ASN A 64 -9.87 21.47 -11.08
C ASN A 64 -10.52 22.57 -10.23
N GLU A 65 -11.62 23.13 -10.73
CA GLU A 65 -12.38 24.22 -10.10
C GLU A 65 -12.98 23.85 -8.73
N TYR A 66 -13.20 22.56 -8.42
CA TYR A 66 -13.63 22.14 -7.08
C TYR A 66 -12.56 22.46 -6.02
N PHE A 67 -11.30 22.08 -6.27
CA PHE A 67 -10.21 22.39 -5.32
C PHE A 67 -9.96 23.89 -5.21
N LYS A 68 -10.15 24.65 -6.29
CA LYS A 68 -10.10 26.12 -6.26
C LYS A 68 -11.19 26.73 -5.38
N ALA A 69 -12.42 26.23 -5.50
CA ALA A 69 -13.55 26.66 -4.67
C ALA A 69 -13.34 26.26 -3.20
N SER A 70 -12.91 25.02 -2.95
CA SER A 70 -12.67 24.48 -1.61
C SER A 70 -11.63 25.29 -0.84
N SER A 71 -10.40 25.40 -1.36
CA SER A 71 -9.33 26.16 -0.72
C SER A 71 -9.69 27.65 -0.58
N GLY A 72 -10.43 28.18 -1.56
CA GLY A 72 -10.94 29.55 -1.55
C GLY A 72 -11.97 29.86 -0.45
N ARG A 73 -12.64 28.84 0.11
CA ARG A 73 -13.46 28.97 1.34
C ARG A 73 -12.62 28.92 2.60
N VAL A 74 -11.66 28.00 2.66
CA VAL A 74 -10.79 27.84 3.84
C VAL A 74 -9.96 29.12 4.06
N LEU A 75 -9.35 29.65 2.99
CA LEU A 75 -8.65 30.95 2.99
C LEU A 75 -9.60 32.17 3.03
N GLY A 76 -10.91 31.95 3.09
CA GLY A 76 -11.93 33.00 3.11
C GLY A 76 -12.29 33.52 4.51
N GLY A 77 -11.60 33.10 5.57
CA GLY A 77 -11.75 33.60 6.94
C GLY A 77 -13.06 33.24 7.67
N ARG A 78 -13.97 32.51 7.01
CA ARG A 78 -15.27 32.05 7.58
C ARG A 78 -15.34 30.55 7.85
N HIS A 79 -14.23 29.83 7.70
CA HIS A 79 -14.17 28.37 7.88
C HIS A 79 -13.95 28.00 9.35
N VAL A 80 -14.57 26.93 9.84
CA VAL A 80 -14.55 26.59 11.28
C VAL A 80 -13.36 25.76 11.74
N VAL A 81 -12.65 25.10 10.83
CA VAL A 81 -11.53 24.20 11.16
C VAL A 81 -10.15 24.71 10.72
N ALA A 82 -10.06 25.83 9.99
CA ALA A 82 -8.79 26.47 9.61
C ALA A 82 -8.99 27.96 9.29
N SER A 83 -7.93 28.74 9.47
CA SER A 83 -7.85 30.17 9.09
C SER A 83 -7.10 30.40 7.78
N GLU A 84 -7.07 31.64 7.30
CA GLU A 84 -6.21 32.08 6.21
C GLU A 84 -4.70 31.95 6.49
N PHE A 85 -4.30 31.66 7.73
CA PHE A 85 -2.90 31.48 8.19
C PHE A 85 -2.50 30.01 8.38
N ASP A 86 -3.35 29.07 7.97
CA ASP A 86 -3.17 27.63 8.21
C ASP A 86 -2.86 26.81 6.94
N PHE A 87 -2.53 27.43 5.80
CA PHE A 87 -1.83 26.73 4.70
C PHE A 87 -0.32 26.93 4.80
N ALA A 88 0.43 25.85 4.65
CA ALA A 88 1.86 25.90 4.35
C ALA A 88 2.04 25.84 2.82
N VAL A 89 2.75 26.81 2.26
CA VAL A 89 2.91 26.99 0.80
C VAL A 89 4.38 27.06 0.40
N VAL A 90 4.67 26.68 -0.85
CA VAL A 90 5.94 26.98 -1.52
C VAL A 90 5.70 28.00 -2.63
N GLU A 91 6.38 29.13 -2.52
CA GLU A 91 6.38 30.26 -3.43
C GLU A 91 7.65 30.23 -4.28
N ASP A 92 7.50 30.28 -5.60
CA ASP A 92 8.59 30.55 -6.54
C ASP A 92 8.67 32.05 -6.80
N THR A 93 9.67 32.69 -6.21
CA THR A 93 9.91 34.13 -6.33
C THR A 93 10.27 34.57 -7.76
N THR A 94 10.75 33.66 -8.62
CA THR A 94 11.05 33.97 -10.03
C THR A 94 9.79 34.16 -10.88
N LEU A 95 8.63 33.68 -10.39
CA LEU A 95 7.33 33.81 -11.05
C LEU A 95 6.53 35.02 -10.56
N VAL A 96 6.95 35.69 -9.48
CA VAL A 96 6.23 36.81 -8.88
C VAL A 96 6.17 37.99 -9.86
N GLY A 97 4.95 38.44 -10.16
CA GLY A 97 4.69 39.54 -11.09
C GLY A 97 4.76 39.17 -12.58
N LEU A 98 5.08 37.92 -12.95
CA LEU A 98 5.05 37.49 -14.34
C LEU A 98 3.59 37.28 -14.83
N PRO A 99 3.16 37.90 -15.93
CA PRO A 99 1.79 37.77 -16.43
C PRO A 99 1.39 36.30 -16.69
N GLY A 100 0.24 35.89 -16.15
CA GLY A 100 -0.30 34.54 -16.34
C GLY A 100 0.48 33.43 -15.62
N LYS A 101 1.41 33.75 -14.72
CA LYS A 101 2.11 32.79 -13.86
C LYS A 101 1.60 32.89 -12.43
N ASN A 102 1.38 31.73 -11.81
CA ASN A 102 1.07 31.61 -10.39
C ASN A 102 2.38 31.38 -9.63
N PRO A 103 2.74 32.22 -8.64
CA PRO A 103 3.96 32.02 -7.85
C PRO A 103 3.83 30.88 -6.83
N ILE A 104 2.62 30.44 -6.44
CA ILE A 104 2.46 29.31 -5.51
C ILE A 104 2.51 27.98 -6.29
N ILE A 105 3.52 27.16 -6.02
CA ILE A 105 3.82 25.92 -6.76
C ILE A 105 3.61 24.63 -5.96
N ALA A 106 3.41 24.74 -4.64
CA ALA A 106 2.91 23.67 -3.78
C ALA A 106 2.16 24.25 -2.56
N ALA A 107 1.18 23.52 -2.04
CA ALA A 107 0.38 23.92 -0.88
C ALA A 107 -0.16 22.71 -0.10
N MET A 108 -0.47 22.90 1.18
CA MET A 108 -1.24 21.99 2.04
C MET A 108 -1.84 22.75 3.22
N SER A 109 -3.02 22.35 3.69
CA SER A 109 -3.71 22.96 4.83
C SER A 109 -3.54 22.17 6.14
N LEU A 110 -3.54 22.87 7.28
CA LEU A 110 -3.52 22.32 8.64
C LEU A 110 -4.83 22.62 9.38
N GLN A 111 -5.81 21.77 9.18
CA GLN A 111 -7.11 21.89 9.82
C GLN A 111 -7.09 21.36 11.27
N GLN A 112 -8.10 21.73 12.07
CA GLN A 112 -8.31 21.28 13.44
C GLN A 112 -9.80 20.98 13.68
N TYR A 113 -10.11 19.75 14.06
CA TYR A 113 -11.48 19.30 14.35
C TYR A 113 -11.63 19.01 15.85
N ALA A 114 -12.72 19.47 16.46
CA ALA A 114 -13.05 19.17 17.85
C ALA A 114 -13.65 17.76 17.98
N GLY A 115 -13.24 17.02 19.01
CA GLY A 115 -13.74 15.66 19.23
C GLY A 115 -13.35 15.06 20.58
N TYR A 116 -13.41 13.73 20.66
CA TYR A 116 -13.21 12.99 21.89
C TYR A 116 -12.55 11.62 21.68
N TYR A 117 -11.85 11.17 22.72
CA TYR A 117 -11.45 9.79 22.91
C TYR A 117 -11.95 9.35 24.30
N GLY A 118 -12.89 8.41 24.36
CA GLY A 118 -13.65 8.07 25.56
C GLY A 118 -14.24 9.31 26.23
N SER A 119 -13.97 9.47 27.53
CA SER A 119 -14.37 10.64 28.33
C SER A 119 -13.50 11.89 28.11
N VAL A 120 -12.38 11.79 27.37
CA VAL A 120 -11.44 12.90 27.15
C VAL A 120 -11.85 13.73 25.93
N LYS A 121 -11.99 15.04 26.12
CA LYS A 121 -12.09 16.00 25.02
C LYS A 121 -10.73 16.34 24.43
N MET A 122 -10.61 16.32 23.11
CA MET A 122 -9.38 16.61 22.39
C MET A 122 -9.65 17.12 20.98
N ASN A 123 -8.64 17.80 20.41
CA ASN A 123 -8.68 18.21 19.02
C ASN A 123 -7.83 17.25 18.18
N TYR A 124 -8.19 17.16 16.90
CA TYR A 124 -7.52 16.35 15.89
C TYR A 124 -6.99 17.27 14.80
N ALA A 125 -5.68 17.20 14.52
CA ALA A 125 -5.15 17.84 13.32
C ALA A 125 -5.59 17.04 12.09
N VAL A 126 -5.90 17.72 10.99
CA VAL A 126 -6.10 17.08 9.69
C VAL A 126 -5.28 17.81 8.65
N ALA A 127 -4.46 17.09 7.89
CA ALA A 127 -3.82 17.62 6.70
C ALA A 127 -4.73 17.37 5.50
N GLU A 128 -5.05 18.45 4.78
CA GLU A 128 -5.95 18.43 3.63
C GLU A 128 -5.38 19.24 2.47
N GLU A 129 -5.90 18.99 1.27
CA GLU A 129 -5.55 19.73 0.04
C GLU A 129 -4.04 19.74 -0.25
N VAL A 130 -3.39 18.57 -0.17
CA VAL A 130 -1.94 18.42 -0.44
C VAL A 130 -1.66 18.42 -1.94
N GLY A 131 -1.14 19.54 -2.46
CA GLY A 131 -0.86 19.72 -3.89
C GLY A 131 0.57 20.19 -4.21
N CYS A 132 1.04 19.81 -5.39
CA CYS A 132 2.24 20.34 -6.04
C CYS A 132 2.05 20.30 -7.56
N VAL A 133 2.31 21.43 -8.23
CA VAL A 133 2.10 21.56 -9.69
C VAL A 133 3.03 20.61 -10.45
N PRO A 134 2.60 20.02 -11.59
CA PRO A 134 3.33 18.94 -12.24
C PRO A 134 4.83 19.21 -12.49
N GLY A 135 5.19 20.40 -12.98
CA GLY A 135 6.58 20.79 -13.27
C GLY A 135 7.51 20.93 -12.06
N HIS A 136 6.98 20.89 -10.83
CA HIS A 136 7.74 21.04 -9.58
C HIS A 136 7.78 19.77 -8.71
N ARG A 137 7.18 18.67 -9.20
CA ARG A 137 7.17 17.37 -8.53
C ARG A 137 8.57 16.76 -8.47
N ASN A 138 8.74 15.73 -7.64
CA ASN A 138 10.01 15.01 -7.41
C ASN A 138 11.18 15.85 -6.84
N ARG A 139 10.97 17.13 -6.49
CA ARG A 139 11.94 18.01 -5.79
C ARG A 139 11.85 17.95 -4.25
N GLY A 140 11.11 16.99 -3.69
CA GLY A 140 10.95 16.81 -2.23
C GLY A 140 10.12 17.89 -1.49
N LEU A 141 9.46 18.80 -2.21
CA LEU A 141 8.77 19.96 -1.62
C LEU A 141 7.68 19.58 -0.60
N VAL A 142 6.80 18.63 -0.95
CA VAL A 142 5.74 18.12 -0.07
C VAL A 142 6.31 17.51 1.22
N LYS A 143 7.45 16.80 1.12
CA LYS A 143 8.15 16.25 2.30
C LYS A 143 8.64 17.37 3.23
N LYS A 144 9.22 18.45 2.67
CA LYS A 144 9.67 19.61 3.45
C LYS A 144 8.50 20.32 4.13
N LEU A 145 7.39 20.55 3.42
CA LEU A 145 6.18 21.15 4.00
C LEU A 145 5.64 20.35 5.20
N PHE A 146 5.52 19.02 5.10
CA PHE A 146 5.12 18.19 6.24
C PHE A 146 6.10 18.30 7.42
N LEU A 147 7.37 17.99 7.19
CA LEU A 147 8.33 17.77 8.28
C LEU A 147 8.86 19.06 8.92
N GLN A 148 8.87 20.19 8.20
CA GLN A 148 9.44 21.45 8.67
C GLN A 148 8.39 22.52 9.01
N MET A 149 7.13 22.32 8.61
CA MET A 149 6.04 23.28 8.85
C MET A 149 4.82 22.62 9.46
N LEU A 150 4.18 21.67 8.77
CA LEU A 150 2.87 21.16 9.16
C LEU A 150 2.90 20.32 10.46
N HIS A 151 3.85 19.38 10.58
CA HIS A 151 4.02 18.58 11.80
C HIS A 151 4.46 19.43 13.00
N PRO A 152 5.51 20.29 12.91
CA PRO A 152 5.86 21.18 14.02
C PRO A 152 4.71 22.10 14.45
N ALA A 153 3.92 22.61 13.50
CA ALA A 153 2.77 23.46 13.80
C ALA A 153 1.62 22.73 14.52
N ALA A 154 1.35 21.47 14.16
CA ALA A 154 0.40 20.63 14.87
C ALA A 154 0.90 20.28 16.29
N ASP A 155 2.18 19.90 16.39
CA ASP A 155 2.82 19.53 17.65
C ASP A 155 2.95 20.76 18.61
N GLU A 156 3.11 21.98 18.09
CA GLU A 156 3.07 23.28 18.82
C GLU A 156 1.65 23.64 19.27
N ARG A 157 0.64 23.46 18.40
CA ARG A 157 -0.78 23.67 18.71
C ARG A 157 -1.32 22.67 19.75
N GLY A 158 -0.55 21.63 20.06
CA GLY A 158 -0.89 20.60 21.04
C GLY A 158 -1.74 19.46 20.49
N ASP A 159 -1.82 19.32 19.16
CA ASP A 159 -2.52 18.21 18.52
C ASP A 159 -1.69 16.93 18.68
N VAL A 160 -2.18 15.98 19.49
CA VAL A 160 -1.47 14.71 19.77
C VAL A 160 -1.64 13.65 18.69
N ILE A 161 -2.52 13.90 17.72
CA ILE A 161 -2.90 12.98 16.64
C ILE A 161 -3.26 13.80 15.40
N MET A 162 -2.83 13.29 14.24
CA MET A 162 -2.99 13.96 12.96
C MET A 162 -3.49 12.97 11.91
N LEU A 163 -4.51 13.37 11.16
CA LEU A 163 -5.20 12.56 10.17
C LEU A 163 -5.00 13.11 8.76
N ILE A 164 -5.14 12.27 7.74
CA ILE A 164 -5.18 12.69 6.33
C ILE A 164 -5.91 11.65 5.47
N PRO A 165 -6.81 12.04 4.56
CA PRO A 165 -7.26 11.18 3.48
C PRO A 165 -6.33 11.29 2.26
N GLY A 166 -6.32 10.28 1.38
CA GLY A 166 -5.71 10.40 0.05
C GLY A 166 -4.82 9.23 -0.36
N ILE A 167 -3.75 9.56 -1.11
CA ILE A 167 -2.98 8.62 -1.93
C ILE A 167 -2.50 7.37 -1.16
N PRO A 168 -2.90 6.16 -1.57
CA PRO A 168 -2.43 4.91 -0.97
C PRO A 168 -0.90 4.79 -0.91
N TYR A 169 -0.43 4.29 0.23
CA TYR A 169 0.95 4.08 0.68
C TYR A 169 1.86 5.33 0.75
N PHE A 170 1.49 6.45 0.13
CA PHE A 170 2.35 7.63 0.03
C PHE A 170 2.71 8.24 1.40
N TYR A 171 1.74 8.42 2.30
CA TYR A 171 1.96 9.13 3.56
C TYR A 171 2.70 8.31 4.63
N ARG A 172 2.93 7.01 4.42
CA ARG A 172 3.74 6.17 5.34
C ARG A 172 5.16 6.70 5.52
N GLN A 173 5.72 7.33 4.49
CA GLN A 173 7.04 7.97 4.54
C GLN A 173 7.13 9.18 5.50
N PHE A 174 5.98 9.67 6.02
CA PHE A 174 5.90 10.76 7.00
C PHE A 174 5.32 10.28 8.35
N GLY A 175 5.32 8.98 8.62
CA GLY A 175 4.87 8.39 9.90
C GLY A 175 3.35 8.19 10.04
N TYR A 176 2.58 8.17 8.95
CA TYR A 176 1.14 7.91 8.98
C TYR A 176 0.76 6.47 8.57
N GLU A 177 -0.09 5.81 9.35
CA GLU A 177 -0.62 4.47 9.03
C GLU A 177 -2.14 4.49 8.89
N TYR A 178 -2.72 3.57 8.11
CA TYR A 178 -4.17 3.34 8.06
C TYR A 178 -4.70 2.84 9.41
N ALA A 179 -5.03 3.77 10.30
CA ALA A 179 -5.55 3.48 11.62
C ALA A 179 -7.04 3.83 11.70
N VAL A 180 -7.42 5.10 11.70
CA VAL A 180 -8.81 5.51 11.98
C VAL A 180 -9.72 5.26 10.76
N PRO A 181 -10.79 4.45 10.86
CA PRO A 181 -11.80 4.35 9.81
C PRO A 181 -12.66 5.61 9.76
N GLN A 182 -13.09 6.02 8.55
CA GLN A 182 -14.19 6.99 8.44
C GLN A 182 -15.50 6.32 8.84
N LYS A 183 -16.50 7.15 9.15
CA LYS A 183 -17.87 6.71 9.44
C LYS A 183 -18.41 5.92 8.24
N PRO A 184 -19.05 4.75 8.48
CA PRO A 184 -19.53 3.92 7.39
C PRO A 184 -20.71 4.54 6.65
N SER A 185 -20.82 4.25 5.37
CA SER A 185 -21.98 4.57 4.54
C SER A 185 -22.66 3.31 4.01
N ARG A 186 -23.98 3.37 3.81
CA ARG A 186 -24.78 2.33 3.15
C ARG A 186 -25.76 2.97 2.18
N LEU A 187 -25.83 2.46 0.95
CA LEU A 187 -26.71 3.00 -0.07
C LEU A 187 -28.17 2.55 0.15
N LEU A 188 -29.10 3.50 0.23
CA LEU A 188 -30.55 3.28 0.19
C LEU A 188 -31.06 3.64 -1.21
N MET A 189 -31.54 2.65 -1.96
CA MET A 189 -32.11 2.88 -3.29
C MET A 189 -33.58 3.29 -3.21
N ASN A 190 -33.97 4.24 -4.08
CA ASN A 190 -35.31 4.81 -4.21
C ASN A 190 -35.99 5.12 -2.85
N PRO A 191 -35.34 5.90 -1.96
CA PRO A 191 -35.81 6.15 -0.58
C PRO A 191 -37.31 6.50 -0.50
N ALA A 192 -37.80 7.30 -1.45
CA ALA A 192 -39.19 7.74 -1.52
C ALA A 192 -40.22 6.66 -1.87
N SER A 193 -39.92 5.78 -2.84
CA SER A 193 -40.86 4.70 -3.25
C SER A 193 -40.73 3.46 -2.37
N SER A 194 -39.72 3.41 -1.51
CA SER A 194 -39.53 2.32 -0.55
C SER A 194 -40.61 2.25 0.54
N ASN A 195 -41.46 3.28 0.68
CA ASN A 195 -42.47 3.39 1.74
C ASN A 195 -43.88 3.61 1.16
N PRO A 196 -44.95 3.30 1.92
CA PRO A 196 -46.32 3.59 1.50
C PRO A 196 -46.51 5.07 1.18
N VAL A 197 -47.15 5.35 0.04
CA VAL A 197 -47.59 6.70 -0.36
C VAL A 197 -48.58 7.22 0.69
N LEU A 198 -48.44 8.48 1.09
CA LEU A 198 -49.38 9.11 1.99
C LEU A 198 -50.77 9.20 1.30
N PRO A 199 -51.86 8.72 1.93
CA PRO A 199 -53.18 8.77 1.29
C PRO A 199 -53.60 10.20 0.95
N GLU A 200 -54.25 10.37 -0.20
CA GLU A 200 -54.65 11.67 -0.71
C GLU A 200 -55.49 12.46 0.32
N GLY A 201 -55.14 13.74 0.53
CA GLY A 201 -55.77 14.60 1.52
C GLY A 201 -55.32 14.40 2.98
N LYS A 202 -54.40 13.49 3.28
CA LYS A 202 -53.74 13.41 4.60
C LYS A 202 -52.53 14.35 4.68
N LYS A 203 -52.22 14.84 5.88
CA LYS A 203 -50.96 15.53 6.20
C LYS A 203 -49.95 14.53 6.77
N GLU A 204 -48.66 14.81 6.60
CA GLU A 204 -47.61 14.05 7.29
C GLU A 204 -47.74 14.22 8.81
N PRO A 205 -47.74 13.13 9.61
CA PRO A 205 -47.79 13.20 11.07
C PRO A 205 -46.55 13.87 11.69
N PHE A 206 -45.41 13.82 11.00
CA PHE A 206 -44.18 14.51 11.39
C PHE A 206 -43.64 15.31 10.21
N ALA A 207 -43.25 16.56 10.44
CA ALA A 207 -42.75 17.47 9.42
C ALA A 207 -41.25 17.76 9.58
N LEU A 208 -40.56 18.04 8.46
CA LEU A 208 -39.22 18.65 8.47
C LEU A 208 -39.36 20.17 8.38
N ARG A 209 -38.87 20.88 9.40
CA ARG A 209 -38.76 22.35 9.46
C ARG A 209 -37.29 22.73 9.29
N GLU A 210 -36.97 23.66 8.39
CA GLU A 210 -35.60 24.16 8.25
C GLU A 210 -35.13 24.83 9.55
N ALA A 211 -33.88 24.54 9.96
CA ALA A 211 -33.30 25.05 11.18
C ALA A 211 -32.69 26.44 10.96
N ASN A 212 -32.83 27.33 11.93
CA ASN A 212 -32.26 28.68 11.93
C ASN A 212 -31.32 28.89 13.14
N SER A 213 -30.71 30.06 13.26
CA SER A 213 -29.70 30.34 14.29
C SER A 213 -30.21 30.23 15.73
N TYR A 214 -31.54 30.35 15.98
CA TYR A 214 -32.13 30.09 17.30
C TYR A 214 -32.25 28.59 17.63
N ASP A 215 -32.24 27.71 16.63
CA ASP A 215 -32.30 26.25 16.81
C ASP A 215 -30.94 25.64 17.20
N ILE A 216 -29.82 26.36 17.03
CA ILE A 216 -28.45 25.86 17.26
C ILE A 216 -28.26 25.19 18.63
N PRO A 217 -28.73 25.74 19.77
CA PRO A 217 -28.62 25.06 21.07
C PRO A 217 -29.32 23.69 21.11
N TYR A 218 -30.42 23.52 20.37
CA TYR A 218 -31.13 22.25 20.26
C TYR A 218 -30.42 21.29 19.29
N LEU A 219 -29.90 21.80 18.16
CA LEU A 219 -29.05 21.01 17.25
C LEU A 219 -27.85 20.40 18.00
N VAL A 220 -27.12 21.21 18.78
CA VAL A 220 -25.97 20.78 19.61
C VAL A 220 -26.37 19.70 20.64
N LYS A 221 -27.53 19.86 21.30
CA LYS A 221 -28.08 18.87 22.25
C LYS A 221 -28.29 17.51 21.57
N MET A 222 -28.93 17.54 20.39
CA MET A 222 -29.37 16.34 19.67
C MET A 222 -28.25 15.68 18.84
N SER A 223 -27.10 16.34 18.67
CA SER A 223 -25.90 15.81 18.01
C SER A 223 -24.83 15.30 18.98
N THR A 224 -25.20 14.92 20.20
CA THR A 224 -24.29 14.26 21.16
C THR A 224 -24.12 12.76 20.81
N PRO A 225 -22.98 12.11 21.12
CA PRO A 225 -22.73 10.71 20.72
C PRO A 225 -23.84 9.72 21.12
N ASP A 226 -24.38 9.86 22.33
CA ASP A 226 -25.50 9.05 22.82
C ASP A 226 -26.78 9.24 21.98
N ARG A 227 -27.10 10.49 21.63
CA ARG A 227 -28.25 10.86 20.79
C ARG A 227 -28.08 10.48 19.31
N LEU A 228 -26.85 10.28 18.87
CA LEU A 228 -26.54 9.68 17.56
C LEU A 228 -26.55 8.14 17.61
N HIS A 229 -26.92 7.53 18.74
CA HIS A 229 -26.87 6.09 19.00
C HIS A 229 -25.49 5.48 18.68
N SER A 230 -24.42 6.26 18.87
CA SER A 230 -23.06 5.84 18.63
C SER A 230 -22.48 5.18 19.88
N LYS A 231 -21.83 4.02 19.73
CA LYS A 231 -20.96 3.46 20.78
C LYS A 231 -19.50 3.81 20.54
N ALA A 232 -19.24 4.75 19.62
CA ALA A 232 -17.88 5.16 19.28
C ALA A 232 -17.16 5.69 20.52
N GLN A 233 -15.95 5.20 20.72
CA GLN A 233 -15.05 5.67 21.76
C GLN A 233 -14.04 6.67 21.20
N MET A 234 -14.12 7.00 19.90
CA MET A 234 -13.33 8.02 19.25
C MET A 234 -14.16 8.69 18.14
N GLY A 235 -14.28 10.01 18.17
CA GLY A 235 -15.07 10.72 17.16
C GLY A 235 -15.12 12.23 17.32
N LEU A 236 -15.96 12.87 16.51
CA LEU A 236 -16.12 14.32 16.45
C LEU A 236 -17.20 14.88 17.41
N TYR A 237 -17.06 16.16 17.75
CA TYR A 237 -18.12 16.96 18.35
C TYR A 237 -18.74 17.90 17.30
N TYR A 238 -20.05 17.81 17.14
CA TYR A 238 -20.85 18.78 16.39
C TYR A 238 -21.25 19.91 17.36
N ASP A 239 -20.29 20.81 17.64
CA ASP A 239 -20.44 21.88 18.63
C ASP A 239 -21.18 23.12 18.08
N TYR A 240 -21.23 24.20 18.87
CA TYR A 240 -21.91 25.43 18.48
C TYR A 240 -21.27 26.04 17.21
N ALA A 241 -19.94 26.05 17.11
CA ALA A 241 -19.25 26.62 15.95
C ALA A 241 -19.54 25.81 14.69
N PHE A 242 -19.52 24.47 14.81
CA PHE A 242 -19.94 23.58 13.73
C PHE A 242 -21.36 23.91 13.23
N TRP A 243 -22.35 23.96 14.14
CA TRP A 243 -23.73 24.20 13.74
C TRP A 243 -23.98 25.62 13.24
N THR A 244 -23.29 26.64 13.77
CA THR A 244 -23.26 27.99 13.17
C THR A 244 -22.76 27.96 11.72
N PHE A 245 -21.71 27.21 11.42
CA PHE A 245 -21.20 27.10 10.05
C PHE A 245 -22.16 26.37 9.10
N ILE A 246 -22.83 25.33 9.58
CA ILE A 246 -23.89 24.65 8.81
C ILE A 246 -25.09 25.56 8.54
N VAL A 247 -25.55 26.32 9.54
CA VAL A 247 -26.79 27.12 9.49
C VAL A 247 -26.60 28.53 8.90
N ASP A 248 -25.40 29.12 8.99
CA ASP A 248 -25.14 30.49 8.52
C ASP A 248 -24.23 30.55 7.27
N VAL A 249 -23.46 29.49 6.96
CA VAL A 249 -22.45 29.51 5.86
C VAL A 249 -22.69 28.45 4.80
N LEU A 250 -23.07 27.22 5.18
CA LEU A 250 -23.40 26.13 4.25
C LEU A 250 -24.91 25.89 4.10
N ALA A 251 -25.72 26.81 4.61
CA ALA A 251 -27.16 26.84 4.41
C ALA A 251 -27.51 26.94 2.93
N ARG A 252 -28.67 26.38 2.59
CA ARG A 252 -29.13 26.19 1.21
C ARG A 252 -29.24 27.49 0.41
N ASP A 253 -29.64 28.57 1.05
CA ASP A 253 -29.80 29.91 0.50
C ASP A 253 -28.51 30.75 0.52
N ALA A 254 -27.53 30.38 1.35
CA ALA A 254 -26.24 31.04 1.49
C ALA A 254 -25.16 30.58 0.48
N VAL A 255 -25.39 29.47 -0.22
CA VAL A 255 -24.43 28.87 -1.17
C VAL A 255 -24.31 29.69 -2.46
N THR A 256 -23.10 30.20 -2.73
CA THR A 256 -22.81 31.05 -3.91
C THR A 256 -21.95 30.37 -5.00
N ASN A 257 -21.23 29.29 -4.70
CA ASN A 257 -20.35 28.60 -5.67
C ASN A 257 -20.97 27.25 -6.11
N PRO A 258 -20.90 26.87 -7.39
CA PRO A 258 -21.45 25.60 -7.87
C PRO A 258 -20.88 24.36 -7.16
N TYR A 259 -19.63 24.40 -6.72
CA TYR A 259 -18.93 23.30 -6.06
C TYR A 259 -19.15 23.24 -4.54
N ASP A 260 -20.00 24.10 -3.98
CA ASP A 260 -20.28 24.09 -2.55
C ASP A 260 -21.17 22.92 -2.13
N THR A 261 -20.77 22.25 -1.04
CA THR A 261 -21.58 21.23 -0.37
C THR A 261 -22.72 21.89 0.38
N HIS A 262 -23.92 21.75 -0.15
CA HIS A 262 -25.13 22.24 0.51
C HIS A 262 -25.42 21.34 1.71
N HIS A 263 -25.70 21.95 2.85
CA HIS A 263 -26.19 21.25 4.03
C HIS A 263 -27.61 21.72 4.33
N HIS A 264 -28.47 20.75 4.66
CA HIS A 264 -29.87 21.00 4.99
C HIS A 264 -30.09 20.47 6.40
N ALA A 265 -29.99 21.38 7.36
CA ALA A 265 -30.28 21.13 8.76
C ALA A 265 -31.77 21.35 9.02
N CYS A 266 -32.42 20.36 9.60
CA CYS A 266 -33.85 20.38 9.88
C CYS A 266 -34.14 19.98 11.32
N ILE A 267 -35.19 20.58 11.86
CA ILE A 267 -35.89 20.12 13.05
C ILE A 267 -37.04 19.20 12.61
N VAL A 268 -37.17 18.06 13.29
CA VAL A 268 -38.33 17.17 13.13
C VAL A 268 -39.41 17.63 14.08
N VAL A 269 -40.60 17.92 13.57
CA VAL A 269 -41.73 18.48 14.32
C VAL A 269 -42.91 17.51 14.27
N ASP A 270 -43.56 17.26 15.40
CA ASP A 270 -44.87 16.58 15.42
C ASP A 270 -45.95 17.54 14.91
N SER A 271 -46.58 17.20 13.78
CA SER A 271 -47.58 18.02 13.10
C SER A 271 -48.88 18.19 13.89
N SER A 272 -49.12 17.38 14.93
CA SER A 272 -50.33 17.40 15.74
C SER A 272 -50.21 18.27 16.99
N THR A 273 -49.02 18.32 17.60
CA THR A 273 -48.72 19.10 18.81
C THR A 273 -47.94 20.38 18.52
N GLY A 274 -47.24 20.46 17.38
CA GLY A 274 -46.27 21.51 17.08
C GLY A 274 -44.95 21.37 17.85
N GLN A 275 -44.74 20.23 18.54
CA GLN A 275 -43.55 19.99 19.35
C GLN A 275 -42.35 19.60 18.48
N ASP A 276 -41.18 20.18 18.74
CA ASP A 276 -39.91 19.70 18.19
C ASP A 276 -39.55 18.35 18.83
N VAL A 277 -39.42 17.29 18.02
CA VAL A 277 -39.19 15.90 18.46
C VAL A 277 -37.88 15.30 17.97
N GLY A 278 -37.07 16.03 17.20
CA GLY A 278 -35.78 15.54 16.72
C GLY A 278 -35.07 16.49 15.75
N ILE A 279 -33.98 16.00 15.15
CA ILE A 279 -33.20 16.71 14.13
C ILE A 279 -32.83 15.79 12.96
N SER A 280 -32.58 16.37 11.79
CA SER A 280 -32.01 15.70 10.63
C SER A 280 -31.01 16.61 9.91
N LEU A 281 -29.87 16.07 9.48
CA LEU A 281 -28.91 16.75 8.61
C LEU A 281 -28.68 15.91 7.36
N THR A 282 -28.94 16.49 6.20
CA THR A 282 -28.54 15.91 4.90
C THR A 282 -27.56 16.82 4.19
N SER A 283 -26.59 16.20 3.51
CA SER A 283 -25.60 16.86 2.66
C SER A 283 -25.85 16.54 1.18
N HIS A 284 -25.43 17.42 0.27
CA HIS A 284 -25.38 17.13 -1.15
C HIS A 284 -24.02 17.50 -1.76
N VAL A 285 -23.30 16.50 -2.27
CA VAL A 285 -21.99 16.61 -2.93
C VAL A 285 -22.09 15.97 -4.31
N THR A 286 -21.84 16.74 -5.37
CA THR A 286 -21.65 16.23 -6.76
C THR A 286 -22.62 15.10 -7.16
N ASN A 287 -23.92 15.40 -7.12
CA ASN A 287 -25.03 14.50 -7.45
C ASN A 287 -25.24 13.29 -6.50
N LYS A 288 -24.65 13.30 -5.29
CA LYS A 288 -24.91 12.31 -4.23
C LYS A 288 -25.49 12.96 -2.98
N TRP A 289 -26.42 12.24 -2.36
CA TRP A 289 -27.10 12.62 -1.13
C TRP A 289 -26.53 11.87 0.06
N GLY A 290 -26.06 12.57 1.08
CA GLY A 290 -25.66 12.00 2.36
C GLY A 290 -26.71 12.25 3.43
N TRP A 291 -27.08 11.23 4.21
CA TRP A 291 -27.84 11.40 5.46
C TRP A 291 -26.88 11.32 6.64
N GLU A 292 -26.43 12.48 7.12
CA GLU A 292 -25.29 12.61 8.04
C GLU A 292 -25.69 12.49 9.50
N ILE A 293 -26.83 13.06 9.88
CA ILE A 293 -27.37 13.03 11.24
C ILE A 293 -28.88 12.77 11.18
N PHE A 294 -29.35 11.88 12.05
CA PHE A 294 -30.77 11.74 12.38
C PHE A 294 -30.88 11.38 13.86
N SER A 295 -31.55 12.21 14.66
CA SER A 295 -31.74 11.97 16.09
C SER A 295 -33.13 12.37 16.52
N LEU A 296 -33.71 11.64 17.47
CA LEU A 296 -35.03 11.88 18.04
C LEU A 296 -34.93 12.07 19.55
N GLU A 297 -35.91 12.76 20.12
CA GLU A 297 -36.08 12.82 21.57
C GLU A 297 -36.55 11.47 22.10
N ASP A 298 -35.97 11.07 23.24
CA ASP A 298 -36.38 9.88 23.96
C ASP A 298 -37.86 10.02 24.39
N ASP A 299 -38.57 8.90 24.42
CA ASP A 299 -39.97 8.77 24.86
C ASP A 299 -41.06 9.53 24.07
N LEU A 300 -40.74 10.42 23.12
CA LEU A 300 -41.77 11.17 22.36
C LEU A 300 -42.41 10.34 21.23
N ALA A 301 -41.61 9.66 20.39
CA ALA A 301 -42.11 8.73 19.38
C ALA A 301 -41.01 7.78 18.87
N PRO A 302 -41.31 6.51 18.58
CA PRO A 302 -40.30 5.57 18.11
C PRO A 302 -39.93 5.80 16.65
N TYR A 303 -38.66 5.58 16.31
CA TYR A 303 -38.13 5.71 14.94
C TYR A 303 -38.99 5.06 13.85
N ARG A 304 -39.63 3.92 14.12
CA ARG A 304 -40.46 3.19 13.15
C ARG A 304 -41.70 4.00 12.68
N ASP A 305 -42.21 4.89 13.52
CA ASP A 305 -43.43 5.67 13.27
C ASP A 305 -43.08 6.99 12.55
N ILE A 306 -41.92 7.59 12.86
CA ILE A 306 -41.41 8.84 12.24
C ILE A 306 -40.73 8.59 10.89
N LEU A 307 -39.90 7.55 10.78
CA LEU A 307 -39.03 7.28 9.62
C LEU A 307 -39.76 7.31 8.25
N PRO A 308 -41.00 6.80 8.09
CA PRO A 308 -41.72 6.90 6.82
C PRO A 308 -42.00 8.34 6.38
N SER A 309 -42.36 9.23 7.32
CA SER A 309 -42.62 10.65 7.03
C SER A 309 -41.36 11.40 6.64
N ILE A 310 -40.24 11.12 7.30
CA ILE A 310 -38.94 11.74 6.98
C ILE A 310 -38.47 11.29 5.59
N LEU A 311 -38.48 9.99 5.30
CA LEU A 311 -38.04 9.47 3.99
C LEU A 311 -38.90 9.96 2.81
N ARG A 312 -40.20 10.23 3.02
CA ARG A 312 -41.04 10.87 2.00
C ARG A 312 -40.66 12.35 1.81
N GLN A 313 -40.50 13.10 2.89
CA GLN A 313 -40.17 14.53 2.82
C GLN A 313 -38.74 14.83 2.35
N LEU A 314 -37.76 13.96 2.60
CA LEU A 314 -36.40 14.14 2.07
C LEU A 314 -36.43 14.29 0.54
N LYS A 315 -37.28 13.54 -0.16
CA LYS A 315 -37.51 13.66 -1.61
C LYS A 315 -38.17 14.98 -2.04
N GLU A 316 -39.10 15.50 -1.25
CA GLU A 316 -39.81 16.76 -1.57
C GLU A 316 -38.95 17.98 -1.26
N SER A 317 -38.13 17.88 -0.21
CA SER A 317 -37.15 18.90 0.18
C SER A 317 -36.02 19.11 -0.83
N ASP A 318 -35.92 18.29 -1.88
CA ASP A 318 -34.92 18.38 -2.96
C ASP A 318 -35.36 19.32 -4.12
N ARG A 319 -36.65 19.67 -4.21
CA ARG A 319 -37.16 20.55 -5.29
C ARG A 319 -36.34 21.86 -5.47
N PRO A 320 -35.90 22.55 -4.38
CA PRO A 320 -35.07 23.74 -4.52
C PRO A 320 -33.64 23.49 -5.01
N HIS A 321 -33.09 22.27 -4.94
CA HIS A 321 -31.76 21.99 -5.54
C HIS A 321 -31.83 22.05 -7.07
N PHE A 322 -32.90 21.53 -7.67
CA PHE A 322 -33.19 21.73 -9.10
C PHE A 322 -33.38 23.21 -9.45
N GLU A 323 -34.08 23.97 -8.60
CA GLU A 323 -34.30 25.40 -8.81
C GLU A 323 -32.98 26.20 -8.64
N CYS A 324 -32.09 25.80 -7.74
CA CYS A 324 -30.73 26.36 -7.58
C CYS A 324 -29.78 25.96 -8.73
N TYR A 325 -29.85 24.72 -9.23
CA TYR A 325 -29.18 24.27 -10.45
C TYR A 325 -29.64 25.10 -11.67
N ASN A 326 -30.93 25.35 -11.78
CA ASN A 326 -31.49 26.24 -12.82
C ASN A 326 -31.08 27.71 -12.60
N ALA A 327 -30.92 28.19 -11.37
CA ALA A 327 -30.40 29.52 -11.08
C ALA A 327 -28.91 29.66 -11.50
N ARG A 328 -28.08 28.64 -11.23
CA ARG A 328 -26.67 28.58 -11.68
C ARG A 328 -26.54 28.66 -13.21
N LEU A 329 -27.47 28.06 -13.94
CA LEU A 329 -27.62 28.20 -15.38
C LEU A 329 -28.04 29.62 -15.79
N ASN A 330 -29.04 30.20 -15.12
CA ASN A 330 -29.56 31.54 -15.44
C ASN A 330 -28.58 32.70 -15.10
N HIS A 331 -27.59 32.47 -14.23
CA HIS A 331 -26.59 33.46 -13.84
C HIS A 331 -25.24 33.34 -14.59
N ASN A 332 -25.16 32.56 -15.69
CA ASN A 332 -23.94 32.36 -16.49
C ASN A 332 -22.72 31.83 -15.70
N ILE A 333 -22.95 30.99 -14.67
CA ILE A 333 -21.88 30.47 -13.81
C ILE A 333 -21.24 29.18 -14.39
N LEU A 334 -21.84 28.57 -15.42
CA LEU A 334 -21.36 27.36 -16.08
C LEU A 334 -20.76 27.65 -17.48
N PRO A 335 -19.72 26.90 -17.92
CA PRO A 335 -18.92 27.22 -19.11
C PRO A 335 -19.61 26.95 -20.48
N ALA A 336 -18.93 27.36 -21.55
CA ALA A 336 -19.46 27.67 -22.89
C ALA A 336 -20.00 26.50 -23.76
N GLU A 337 -20.16 25.29 -23.23
CA GLU A 337 -21.14 24.35 -23.76
C GLU A 337 -21.95 23.83 -22.57
N SER A 338 -23.12 24.45 -22.35
CA SER A 338 -23.87 24.20 -21.11
C SER A 338 -24.23 22.73 -20.96
N GLU A 339 -24.09 22.22 -19.75
CA GLU A 339 -24.58 20.90 -19.34
C GLU A 339 -26.08 20.71 -19.66
N LEU A 340 -26.83 21.82 -19.66
CA LEU A 340 -28.21 21.90 -20.12
C LEU A 340 -28.40 21.52 -21.60
N GLU A 341 -27.51 21.93 -22.51
CA GLU A 341 -27.57 21.52 -23.92
C GLU A 341 -27.29 20.02 -24.09
N LYS A 342 -26.36 19.45 -23.30
CA LYS A 342 -26.08 18.00 -23.32
C LYS A 342 -27.24 17.19 -22.75
N ARG A 343 -27.85 17.64 -21.65
CA ARG A 343 -29.08 17.05 -21.07
C ARG A 343 -30.29 17.19 -22.01
N LYS A 344 -30.48 18.34 -22.68
CA LYS A 344 -31.53 18.55 -23.71
C LYS A 344 -31.39 17.59 -24.90
N ARG A 345 -30.16 17.25 -25.29
CA ARG A 345 -29.85 16.27 -26.35
C ARG A 345 -29.97 14.81 -25.87
N GLY A 346 -30.38 14.57 -24.63
CA GLY A 346 -30.53 13.24 -24.05
C GLY A 346 -29.20 12.51 -23.78
N GLN A 347 -28.06 13.22 -23.88
CA GLN A 347 -26.74 12.61 -23.68
C GLN A 347 -26.51 12.29 -22.19
N TRP A 348 -26.97 13.16 -21.28
CA TRP A 348 -26.95 12.96 -19.83
C TRP A 348 -28.36 12.97 -19.26
N SER A 349 -28.63 12.11 -18.27
CA SER A 349 -29.88 12.09 -17.52
C SER A 349 -29.99 13.27 -16.56
N ALA A 350 -31.22 13.68 -16.24
CA ALA A 350 -31.46 14.61 -15.14
C ALA A 350 -31.06 13.94 -13.81
N PRO A 351 -30.47 14.68 -12.83
CA PRO A 351 -30.19 14.14 -11.52
C PRO A 351 -31.51 13.70 -10.88
N GLN A 352 -31.53 12.50 -10.32
CA GLN A 352 -32.71 11.96 -9.64
C GLN A 352 -32.32 11.67 -8.20
N PHE A 353 -33.23 11.94 -7.25
CA PHE A 353 -33.18 11.43 -5.88
C PHE A 353 -33.48 9.91 -5.87
N SER A 354 -32.68 9.16 -6.61
CA SER A 354 -32.78 7.70 -6.81
C SER A 354 -31.98 6.91 -5.78
N SER A 355 -31.07 7.58 -5.05
CA SER A 355 -30.30 6.95 -3.98
C SER A 355 -29.90 7.97 -2.89
N LEU A 356 -29.74 7.45 -1.66
CA LEU A 356 -29.32 8.19 -0.48
C LEU A 356 -28.23 7.37 0.23
N GLU A 357 -27.03 7.92 0.39
CA GLU A 357 -25.99 7.34 1.22
C GLU A 357 -26.34 7.59 2.70
N VAL A 358 -26.77 6.54 3.40
CA VAL A 358 -27.06 6.58 4.83
C VAL A 358 -25.74 6.53 5.58
N LYS A 359 -25.23 7.70 5.97
CA LYS A 359 -23.99 7.91 6.73
C LYS A 359 -24.34 7.98 8.23
N LEU A 360 -24.89 6.88 8.76
CA LEU A 360 -25.29 6.71 10.17
C LEU A 360 -24.62 5.45 10.77
N THR A 361 -24.51 5.38 12.11
CA THR A 361 -23.84 4.23 12.77
C THR A 361 -24.61 2.92 12.57
N PRO A 362 -23.93 1.74 12.54
CA PRO A 362 -24.62 0.45 12.38
C PRO A 362 -25.59 0.12 13.52
N SER A 363 -25.37 0.67 14.71
CA SER A 363 -26.27 0.57 15.88
C SER A 363 -27.52 1.43 15.77
N HIS A 364 -27.55 2.41 14.85
CA HIS A 364 -28.63 3.40 14.75
C HIS A 364 -29.99 2.75 14.46
N PRO A 365 -31.08 3.11 15.17
CA PRO A 365 -32.39 2.49 14.98
C PRO A 365 -32.92 2.58 13.54
N ALA A 366 -32.70 3.68 12.83
CA ALA A 366 -33.13 3.82 11.43
C ALA A 366 -32.35 2.89 10.49
N VAL A 367 -31.04 2.73 10.70
CA VAL A 367 -30.22 1.77 9.95
C VAL A 367 -30.71 0.36 10.18
N ARG A 368 -30.93 -0.05 11.44
CA ARG A 368 -31.44 -1.39 11.78
C ARG A 368 -32.83 -1.67 11.20
N LEU A 369 -33.73 -0.67 11.17
CA LEU A 369 -35.06 -0.80 10.58
C LEU A 369 -35.01 -0.97 9.05
N LEU A 370 -34.15 -0.20 8.36
CA LEU A 370 -34.00 -0.30 6.90
C LEU A 370 -33.27 -1.58 6.47
N ASP A 371 -32.29 -2.03 7.26
CA ASP A 371 -31.56 -3.28 7.05
C ASP A 371 -32.47 -4.51 7.25
N ALA A 372 -33.30 -4.51 8.30
CA ALA A 372 -34.30 -5.56 8.53
C ALA A 372 -35.39 -5.60 7.44
N GLN A 373 -35.57 -4.52 6.67
CA GLN A 373 -36.44 -4.45 5.49
C GLN A 373 -35.70 -4.84 4.18
N GLY A 374 -34.42 -5.18 4.24
CA GLY A 374 -33.60 -5.53 3.06
C GLY A 374 -33.31 -4.35 2.12
N LYS A 375 -33.43 -3.10 2.61
CA LYS A 375 -33.37 -1.89 1.76
C LYS A 375 -31.98 -1.27 1.61
N LEU A 376 -31.03 -1.65 2.46
CA LEU A 376 -29.68 -1.08 2.48
C LEU A 376 -28.69 -1.97 1.74
N GLY A 377 -27.92 -1.37 0.83
CA GLY A 377 -26.79 -2.02 0.17
C GLY A 377 -25.65 -2.41 1.13
N PRO A 378 -24.55 -2.97 0.61
CA PRO A 378 -23.39 -3.32 1.43
C PRO A 378 -22.80 -2.08 2.13
N GLN A 379 -22.04 -2.33 3.19
CA GLN A 379 -21.38 -1.28 3.98
C GLN A 379 -20.00 -0.96 3.41
N GLU A 380 -19.81 0.30 3.00
CA GLU A 380 -18.52 0.81 2.55
C GLU A 380 -17.72 1.35 3.74
N PHE A 381 -16.39 1.16 3.70
CA PHE A 381 -15.45 1.65 4.71
C PHE A 381 -14.18 2.16 4.04
N SER A 382 -13.88 3.43 4.22
CA SER A 382 -12.57 4.05 3.97
C SER A 382 -11.78 4.17 5.28
N ARG A 383 -10.44 4.31 5.19
CA ARG A 383 -9.56 4.56 6.34
C ARG A 383 -8.69 5.77 6.12
N LEU A 384 -8.53 6.56 7.17
CA LEU A 384 -7.61 7.68 7.21
C LEU A 384 -6.22 7.22 7.62
N TYR A 385 -5.24 7.86 6.99
CA TYR A 385 -3.88 7.88 7.47
C TYR A 385 -3.83 8.61 8.79
N THR A 386 -3.12 8.03 9.77
CA THR A 386 -3.05 8.51 11.15
C THR A 386 -1.60 8.52 11.62
N ARG A 387 -1.11 9.72 11.98
CA ARG A 387 0.17 9.96 12.65
C ARG A 387 -0.09 10.29 14.12
N ILE A 388 0.68 9.67 15.01
CA ILE A 388 0.83 10.09 16.40
C ILE A 388 2.29 10.52 16.55
N GLY A 389 2.54 11.84 16.58
CA GLY A 389 3.91 12.40 16.57
C GLY A 389 4.70 12.08 17.84
N SER A 390 4.00 12.04 18.97
CA SER A 390 4.56 11.62 20.26
C SER A 390 3.54 10.75 20.99
N LEU A 391 3.84 9.45 21.03
CA LEU A 391 3.03 8.48 21.78
C LEU A 391 2.96 8.80 23.27
N PRO A 392 4.05 9.23 23.96
CA PRO A 392 3.96 9.67 25.36
C PRO A 392 2.92 10.79 25.58
N LYS A 393 2.93 11.84 24.75
CA LYS A 393 1.95 12.93 24.83
C LYS A 393 0.52 12.44 24.58
N TYR A 394 0.34 11.55 23.61
CA TYR A 394 -0.97 10.95 23.31
C TYR A 394 -1.48 10.11 24.48
N ILE A 395 -0.65 9.21 25.03
CA ILE A 395 -0.99 8.36 26.18
C ILE A 395 -1.34 9.20 27.42
N LEU A 396 -0.54 10.22 27.76
CA LEU A 396 -0.85 11.13 28.85
C LEU A 396 -2.17 11.89 28.61
N LYS A 397 -2.46 12.27 27.36
CA LYS A 397 -3.71 12.94 27.00
C LYS A 397 -4.93 12.04 27.21
N ILE A 398 -4.84 10.74 26.91
CA ILE A 398 -5.94 9.76 27.07
C ILE A 398 -5.93 9.03 28.41
N ALA A 399 -4.98 9.32 29.32
CA ALA A 399 -4.79 8.63 30.59
C ALA A 399 -6.09 8.39 31.41
N PRO A 400 -7.02 9.36 31.57
CA PRO A 400 -8.27 9.13 32.31
C PRO A 400 -9.14 7.99 31.77
N VAL A 401 -9.06 7.70 30.46
CA VAL A 401 -9.77 6.57 29.84
C VAL A 401 -9.06 5.25 30.14
N LEU A 402 -7.72 5.25 30.07
CA LEU A 402 -6.89 4.08 30.37
C LEU A 402 -7.01 3.67 31.85
N GLU A 403 -6.98 4.63 32.76
CA GLU A 403 -7.18 4.42 34.20
C GLU A 403 -8.57 3.85 34.51
N ASN A 404 -9.62 4.32 33.84
CA ASN A 404 -10.96 3.77 34.03
C ASN A 404 -11.07 2.34 33.49
N ARG A 405 -10.47 2.04 32.33
CA ARG A 405 -10.38 0.68 31.78
C ARG A 405 -9.64 -0.27 32.74
N LEU A 406 -8.52 0.16 33.33
CA LEU A 406 -7.80 -0.61 34.35
C LEU A 406 -8.68 -0.88 35.58
N LYS A 407 -9.33 0.15 36.11
CA LYS A 407 -10.22 0.06 37.29
C LYS A 407 -11.40 -0.90 37.09
N GLU A 408 -11.93 -1.01 35.88
CA GLU A 408 -13.04 -1.91 35.52
C GLU A 408 -12.57 -3.34 35.15
N SER A 409 -11.26 -3.60 35.17
CA SER A 409 -10.66 -4.87 34.75
C SER A 409 -10.12 -5.71 35.92
N ALA A 410 -9.65 -6.92 35.61
CA ALA A 410 -8.89 -7.75 36.53
C ALA A 410 -7.52 -7.16 36.95
N LEU A 411 -7.06 -6.07 36.32
CA LEU A 411 -5.83 -5.34 36.62
C LEU A 411 -6.05 -4.10 37.51
N ASN A 412 -7.24 -3.97 38.12
CA ASN A 412 -7.54 -2.87 39.03
C ASN A 412 -6.51 -2.78 40.17
N GLY A 413 -5.92 -1.60 40.37
CA GLY A 413 -4.89 -1.36 41.38
C GLY A 413 -3.47 -1.81 41.00
N ILE A 414 -3.20 -2.19 39.73
CA ILE A 414 -1.86 -2.63 39.31
C ILE A 414 -0.80 -1.50 39.43
N SER A 415 0.39 -1.86 39.92
CA SER A 415 1.61 -1.05 39.82
C SER A 415 2.61 -1.76 38.90
N ALA A 416 2.87 -1.18 37.73
CA ALA A 416 3.63 -1.84 36.66
C ALA A 416 4.24 -0.83 35.67
N LYS A 417 5.27 -1.26 34.94
CA LYS A 417 5.82 -0.56 33.78
C LYS A 417 5.47 -1.33 32.51
N MET A 418 4.75 -0.72 31.58
CA MET A 418 4.54 -1.26 30.23
C MET A 418 5.58 -0.67 29.28
N GLN A 419 6.57 -1.47 28.88
CA GLN A 419 7.62 -1.09 27.94
C GLN A 419 7.32 -1.65 26.55
N ILE A 420 7.37 -0.80 25.53
CA ILE A 420 7.03 -1.16 24.16
C ILE A 420 8.17 -0.73 23.23
N ASN A 421 8.74 -1.68 22.50
CA ASN A 421 9.80 -1.46 21.51
C ASN A 421 9.19 -1.30 20.11
N PHE A 422 9.66 -0.32 19.32
CA PHE A 422 9.29 -0.17 17.91
C PHE A 422 10.41 -0.54 16.92
N TYR A 423 11.50 -1.15 17.40
CA TYR A 423 12.72 -1.55 16.67
C TYR A 423 13.55 -0.37 16.09
N ARG A 424 12.89 0.61 15.46
CA ARG A 424 13.50 1.81 14.88
C ARG A 424 12.65 3.05 15.11
N ARG A 425 13.31 4.22 15.12
CA ARG A 425 12.63 5.51 15.08
C ARG A 425 12.30 5.82 13.63
N LEU A 426 11.07 6.24 13.36
CA LEU A 426 10.70 6.76 12.06
C LEU A 426 10.83 8.27 12.01
N GLU A 427 11.04 8.77 10.79
CA GLU A 427 11.02 10.20 10.49
C GLU A 427 9.65 10.79 10.88
N GLY A 428 9.66 11.81 11.74
CA GLY A 428 8.44 12.43 12.27
C GLY A 428 7.87 11.84 13.57
N MET A 429 8.46 10.78 14.16
CA MET A 429 8.13 10.28 15.51
C MET A 429 9.12 10.80 16.58
N SER A 430 8.70 10.88 17.84
CA SER A 430 9.55 11.30 18.97
C SER A 430 10.61 10.25 19.36
N GLY A 431 10.20 9.01 19.67
CA GLY A 431 11.07 7.95 20.21
C GLY A 431 11.24 6.71 19.33
N LYS A 432 11.97 5.71 19.87
CA LYS A 432 12.12 4.33 19.34
C LYS A 432 11.21 3.31 20.03
N GLY A 433 10.47 3.76 21.05
CA GLY A 433 9.71 2.93 21.96
C GLY A 433 8.95 3.82 22.94
N LEU A 434 8.17 3.20 23.82
CA LEU A 434 7.28 3.85 24.78
C LEU A 434 7.35 3.10 26.11
N GLU A 435 7.59 3.81 27.22
CA GLU A 435 7.35 3.30 28.57
C GLU A 435 6.12 4.00 29.14
N ILE A 436 5.20 3.24 29.74
CA ILE A 436 4.05 3.75 30.50
C ILE A 436 4.18 3.22 31.93
N VAL A 437 4.18 4.11 32.92
CA VAL A 437 4.35 3.76 34.33
C VAL A 437 3.02 3.92 35.06
N PHE A 438 2.59 2.84 35.72
CA PHE A 438 1.38 2.78 36.52
C PHE A 438 1.71 2.57 38.01
N GLU A 439 0.99 3.27 38.88
CA GLU A 439 1.02 3.09 40.33
C GLU A 439 -0.42 3.01 40.86
N ASN A 440 -0.77 1.90 41.53
CA ASN A 440 -2.11 1.64 42.08
C ASN A 440 -3.25 1.88 41.08
N GLY A 441 -3.05 1.46 39.82
CA GLY A 441 -4.00 1.61 38.72
C GLY A 441 -4.05 3.00 38.07
N ARG A 442 -3.24 3.96 38.51
CA ARG A 442 -3.11 5.30 37.91
C ARG A 442 -1.90 5.40 37.01
N LEU A 443 -2.01 6.15 35.92
CA LEU A 443 -0.92 6.40 34.98
C LEU A 443 -0.14 7.62 35.46
N ILE A 444 1.03 7.38 36.07
CA ILE A 444 1.85 8.44 36.67
C ILE A 444 2.86 9.05 35.69
N GLU A 445 3.30 8.28 34.69
CA GLU A 445 4.29 8.74 33.71
C GLU A 445 4.12 8.01 32.37
N ALA A 446 4.46 8.68 31.26
CA ALA A 446 4.73 8.01 29.99
C ALA A 446 5.90 8.72 29.29
N LEU A 447 6.83 7.96 28.74
CA LEU A 447 8.12 8.44 28.22
C LEU A 447 8.47 7.79 26.89
N ASP A 448 9.21 8.51 26.04
CA ASP A 448 9.91 7.87 24.92
C ASP A 448 10.97 6.93 25.50
N TRP A 449 10.92 5.67 25.12
CA TRP A 449 11.75 4.60 25.68
C TRP A 449 12.63 3.95 24.60
N VAL A 450 13.73 3.37 25.04
CA VAL A 450 14.65 2.57 24.20
C VAL A 450 15.07 1.38 25.05
N PRO A 451 15.07 0.14 24.52
CA PRO A 451 15.64 -1.00 25.22
C PRO A 451 17.11 -0.73 25.58
N LEU A 452 17.52 -1.20 26.76
CA LEU A 452 18.93 -1.21 27.16
C LEU A 452 19.73 -2.05 26.17
N THR A 453 20.99 -1.70 25.93
CA THR A 453 21.88 -2.60 25.18
C THR A 453 22.12 -3.88 26.00
N PRO A 454 22.44 -5.02 25.37
CA PRO A 454 22.78 -6.24 26.11
C PRO A 454 23.89 -6.04 27.15
N GLU A 455 24.84 -5.13 26.88
CA GLU A 455 25.88 -4.71 27.83
C GLU A 455 25.32 -3.91 29.01
N GLN A 456 24.44 -2.93 28.76
CA GLN A 456 23.75 -2.18 29.83
C GLN A 456 22.85 -3.06 30.67
N GLU A 457 22.16 -4.03 30.05
CA GLU A 457 21.33 -4.99 30.75
C GLU A 457 22.17 -5.98 31.57
N LEU A 458 23.30 -6.45 31.02
CA LEU A 458 24.27 -7.27 31.74
C LEU A 458 24.87 -6.51 32.93
N LEU A 459 25.22 -5.23 32.76
CA LEU A 459 25.68 -4.35 33.84
C LEU A 459 24.61 -4.20 34.92
N LEU A 460 23.36 -3.92 34.55
CA LEU A 460 22.24 -3.84 35.50
C LEU A 460 22.00 -5.17 36.25
N ARG A 461 22.09 -6.31 35.53
CA ARG A 461 22.02 -7.68 36.09
C ARG A 461 23.23 -8.03 36.99
N CYS A 462 24.38 -7.38 36.81
CA CYS A 462 25.57 -7.52 37.64
C CYS A 462 25.53 -6.62 38.89
N GLU A 463 25.12 -5.37 38.74
CA GLU A 463 24.92 -4.41 39.85
C GLU A 463 23.86 -4.92 40.84
N THR A 464 22.74 -5.44 40.32
CA THR A 464 21.67 -6.06 41.14
C THR A 464 22.13 -7.33 41.88
N LYS A 465 23.22 -7.98 41.44
CA LYS A 465 23.82 -9.15 42.12
C LYS A 465 24.97 -8.82 43.08
N THR A 466 25.49 -7.59 43.12
CA THR A 466 26.75 -7.29 43.84
C THR A 466 26.75 -6.06 44.76
N ALA A 467 25.71 -5.22 44.76
CA ALA A 467 25.67 -4.03 45.61
C ALA A 467 24.83 -4.21 46.90
N PRO A 468 25.42 -4.11 48.13
CA PRO A 468 24.65 -3.78 49.33
C PRO A 468 24.11 -2.34 49.23
N ASP A 469 22.99 -2.08 49.91
CA ASP A 469 22.17 -0.88 49.73
C ASP A 469 22.94 0.45 49.74
N ARG A 470 23.02 1.09 48.56
CA ARG A 470 23.44 2.48 48.36
C ARG A 470 22.37 3.27 47.58
N SER A 471 21.09 3.02 47.89
CA SER A 471 19.96 3.76 47.29
C SER A 471 19.92 5.26 47.66
N GLN A 472 20.69 5.70 48.66
CA GLN A 472 20.82 7.12 49.04
C GLN A 472 21.69 7.91 48.05
N GLY A 473 21.07 8.34 46.94
CA GLY A 473 21.67 9.29 45.99
C GLY A 473 20.94 9.39 44.65
N LEU A 474 20.26 8.32 44.24
CA LEU A 474 19.52 8.28 42.97
C LEU A 474 18.10 8.88 43.09
N PRO A 475 17.55 9.43 41.99
CA PRO A 475 16.16 9.90 41.91
C PRO A 475 15.15 8.84 42.35
N ALA A 476 14.03 9.28 42.94
CA ALA A 476 13.04 8.38 43.54
C ALA A 476 12.41 7.38 42.55
N THR A 477 12.33 7.74 41.26
CA THR A 477 11.77 6.93 40.16
C THR A 477 12.50 5.61 39.88
N VAL A 478 13.71 5.41 40.43
CA VAL A 478 14.54 4.22 40.22
C VAL A 478 14.50 3.24 41.42
N ARG A 479 13.79 3.58 42.51
CA ARG A 479 13.94 2.86 43.79
C ARG A 479 13.05 1.65 44.02
N ASP A 480 11.99 1.44 43.24
CA ASP A 480 11.09 0.30 43.47
C ASP A 480 11.58 -0.97 42.74
N LYS A 481 12.18 -1.89 43.51
CA LYS A 481 12.65 -3.20 43.03
C LYS A 481 11.51 -4.21 42.81
N ASN A 482 10.26 -3.87 43.13
CA ASN A 482 9.10 -4.78 43.04
C ASN A 482 8.11 -4.44 41.90
N ALA A 483 8.35 -3.38 41.12
CA ALA A 483 7.47 -3.00 40.03
C ALA A 483 7.46 -4.06 38.90
N VAL A 484 6.29 -4.57 38.54
CA VAL A 484 6.14 -5.55 37.45
C VAL A 484 6.47 -4.87 36.12
N VAL A 485 7.47 -5.39 35.39
CA VAL A 485 7.78 -4.91 34.03
C VAL A 485 7.10 -5.83 33.01
N LEU A 486 6.23 -5.23 32.20
CA LEU A 486 5.51 -5.86 31.09
C LEU A 486 6.09 -5.35 29.78
N ARG A 487 6.21 -6.23 28.78
CA ARG A 487 6.96 -5.93 27.55
C ARG A 487 6.22 -6.38 26.30
N ALA A 488 6.38 -5.59 25.23
CA ALA A 488 5.89 -5.92 23.90
C ALA A 488 6.76 -5.23 22.82
N HIS A 489 6.70 -5.77 21.61
CA HIS A 489 7.43 -5.29 20.45
C HIS A 489 6.42 -5.13 19.30
N PHE A 490 6.49 -4.02 18.58
CA PHE A 490 5.58 -3.75 17.47
C PHE A 490 6.33 -3.18 16.28
N ALA A 491 6.00 -3.65 15.08
CA ALA A 491 6.47 -3.06 13.84
C ALA A 491 6.14 -1.56 13.81
N PRO A 492 7.07 -0.70 13.35
CA PRO A 492 6.88 0.75 13.31
C PRO A 492 5.52 1.16 12.73
N MET A 493 4.78 1.98 13.48
CA MET A 493 3.42 2.47 13.20
C MET A 493 2.26 1.45 13.28
N THR A 494 2.49 0.14 13.32
CA THR A 494 1.36 -0.82 13.49
C THR A 494 0.65 -0.61 14.82
N PHE A 495 1.40 -0.24 15.86
CA PHE A 495 0.89 0.14 17.18
C PHE A 495 -0.11 1.31 17.14
N ASN A 496 -0.06 2.21 16.14
CA ASN A 496 -1.07 3.25 15.97
C ASN A 496 -2.48 2.65 15.82
N ARG A 497 -2.58 1.49 15.14
CA ARG A 497 -3.86 0.77 14.93
C ARG A 497 -4.39 0.14 16.21
N LEU A 498 -3.51 -0.19 17.16
CA LEU A 498 -3.89 -0.67 18.49
C LEU A 498 -4.40 0.49 19.35
N VAL A 499 -3.62 1.56 19.52
CA VAL A 499 -3.99 2.66 20.43
C VAL A 499 -5.22 3.45 19.97
N THR A 500 -5.45 3.56 18.65
CA THR A 500 -6.71 4.10 18.11
C THR A 500 -7.87 3.11 18.17
N GLY A 501 -7.64 1.85 18.54
CA GLY A 501 -8.67 0.83 18.70
C GLY A 501 -9.17 0.18 17.41
N THR A 502 -8.44 0.28 16.30
CA THR A 502 -8.89 -0.29 15.01
C THR A 502 -8.59 -1.79 14.90
N ALA A 503 -7.57 -2.26 15.59
CA ALA A 503 -7.19 -3.67 15.63
C ALA A 503 -7.01 -4.12 17.08
N THR A 504 -7.43 -5.35 17.37
CA THR A 504 -7.04 -6.06 18.62
C THR A 504 -5.56 -6.46 18.57
N VAL A 505 -5.02 -6.79 19.74
CA VAL A 505 -3.71 -7.44 19.88
C VAL A 505 -3.60 -8.68 18.97
N ASP A 506 -4.56 -9.60 19.03
CA ASP A 506 -4.52 -10.83 18.21
C ASP A 506 -4.64 -10.56 16.70
N GLU A 507 -5.42 -9.55 16.28
CA GLU A 507 -5.45 -9.14 14.87
C GLU A 507 -4.14 -8.55 14.38
N LEU A 508 -3.32 -7.96 15.27
CA LEU A 508 -2.00 -7.44 14.93
C LEU A 508 -0.93 -8.52 14.95
N LEU A 509 -0.91 -9.41 15.96
CA LEU A 509 -0.03 -10.59 15.99
C LEU A 509 -0.28 -11.53 14.80
N GLY A 510 -1.54 -11.71 14.41
CA GLY A 510 -1.94 -12.59 13.30
C GLY A 510 -1.75 -11.99 11.90
N ARG A 511 -1.46 -10.70 11.76
CA ARG A 511 -1.24 -10.01 10.47
C ARG A 511 0.20 -9.57 10.27
N ASP A 512 0.78 -8.96 11.29
CA ASP A 512 2.05 -8.27 11.23
C ASP A 512 3.03 -9.08 12.09
N SER A 513 3.73 -10.04 11.48
CA SER A 513 4.58 -11.03 12.17
C SER A 513 5.76 -10.44 12.95
N GLU A 514 6.04 -9.16 12.74
CA GLU A 514 7.01 -8.32 13.47
C GLU A 514 6.44 -7.77 14.79
N ASN A 515 5.24 -8.20 15.20
CA ASN A 515 4.69 -7.90 16.52
C ASN A 515 4.88 -9.10 17.46
N GLU A 516 5.29 -8.82 18.68
CA GLU A 516 5.55 -9.80 19.74
C GLU A 516 5.10 -9.27 21.10
N ILE A 517 4.68 -10.16 22.01
CA ILE A 517 4.29 -9.78 23.37
C ILE A 517 4.87 -10.78 24.36
N GLU A 518 5.62 -10.27 25.35
CA GLU A 518 6.26 -11.08 26.37
C GLU A 518 5.25 -11.49 27.45
N GLY A 519 4.65 -12.66 27.26
CA GLY A 519 3.80 -13.33 28.26
C GLY A 519 2.36 -12.81 28.36
N ALA A 520 1.53 -13.63 29.00
CA ALA A 520 0.07 -13.42 29.05
C ALA A 520 -0.34 -12.13 29.80
N MET A 521 0.44 -11.67 30.78
CA MET A 521 0.13 -10.44 31.52
C MET A 521 0.33 -9.19 30.66
N SER A 522 1.39 -9.15 29.84
CA SER A 522 1.64 -8.04 28.89
C SER A 522 0.55 -7.98 27.82
N LYS A 523 0.07 -9.15 27.35
CA LYS A 523 -1.08 -9.24 26.44
C LYS A 523 -2.36 -8.69 27.08
N LEU A 524 -2.71 -9.19 28.27
CA LEU A 524 -3.91 -8.76 29.00
C LEU A 524 -3.88 -7.25 29.30
N MET A 525 -2.73 -6.71 29.67
CA MET A 525 -2.54 -5.26 29.88
C MET A 525 -2.83 -4.47 28.61
N LEU A 526 -2.28 -4.87 27.46
CA LEU A 526 -2.53 -4.20 26.18
C LEU A 526 -4.00 -4.31 25.73
N GLU A 527 -4.66 -5.46 25.94
CA GLU A 527 -6.07 -5.65 25.61
C GLU A 527 -7.02 -4.83 26.50
N VAL A 528 -6.69 -4.66 27.77
CA VAL A 528 -7.43 -3.78 28.70
C VAL A 528 -7.22 -2.31 28.36
N LEU A 529 -5.98 -1.89 28.10
CA LEU A 529 -5.67 -0.49 27.77
C LEU A 529 -6.24 -0.08 26.41
N PHE A 530 -6.11 -0.95 25.40
CA PHE A 530 -6.42 -0.66 23.99
C PHE A 530 -7.34 -1.73 23.38
N PRO A 531 -8.58 -1.86 23.87
CA PRO A 531 -9.58 -2.74 23.25
C PRO A 531 -9.96 -2.20 21.87
N LYS A 532 -10.55 -3.06 21.04
CA LYS A 532 -11.13 -2.62 19.76
C LYS A 532 -12.30 -1.67 20.00
N LEU A 533 -12.30 -0.54 19.31
CA LEU A 533 -13.24 0.56 19.46
C LEU A 533 -14.11 0.70 18.20
N GLU A 534 -15.30 1.27 18.37
CA GLU A 534 -16.05 1.89 17.28
C GLU A 534 -15.60 3.35 17.10
N HIS A 535 -15.70 3.87 15.89
CA HIS A 535 -15.27 5.21 15.50
C HIS A 535 -16.40 5.99 14.85
N LEU A 536 -16.50 7.28 15.15
CA LEU A 536 -17.44 8.22 14.54
C LEU A 536 -16.66 9.36 13.91
N TRP A 537 -16.09 9.10 12.73
CA TRP A 537 -15.22 10.05 12.03
C TRP A 537 -15.78 10.49 10.68
N ASP A 538 -16.33 11.70 10.61
CA ASP A 538 -16.70 12.37 9.36
C ASP A 538 -15.57 13.29 8.89
N ILE A 539 -15.35 13.41 7.57
CA ILE A 539 -14.64 14.56 7.00
C ILE A 539 -15.64 15.45 6.29
N PHE A 540 -15.77 16.68 6.77
CA PHE A 540 -16.58 17.71 6.13
C PHE A 540 -15.90 18.18 4.84
N GLY A 541 -16.28 17.59 3.71
CA GLY A 541 -15.85 18.02 2.37
C GLY A 541 -14.90 17.10 1.61
N ALA A 542 -14.67 15.86 2.07
CA ALA A 542 -13.84 14.89 1.35
C ALA A 542 -14.53 13.51 1.20
N ASP A 543 -15.40 13.40 0.18
CA ASP A 543 -15.82 12.11 -0.39
C ASP A 543 -14.62 11.50 -1.15
N VAL A 544 -13.66 10.93 -0.42
CA VAL A 544 -12.60 10.11 -1.04
C VAL A 544 -13.18 8.72 -1.29
N LYS A 545 -13.69 8.51 -2.52
CA LYS A 545 -13.88 7.15 -3.03
C LYS A 545 -12.51 6.58 -3.41
N ASP A 546 -12.26 5.34 -3.00
CA ASP A 546 -11.28 4.50 -3.68
C ASP A 546 -11.62 4.47 -5.18
N GLY A 547 -10.60 4.50 -6.04
CA GLY A 547 -10.79 4.50 -7.48
C GLY A 547 -11.63 3.31 -7.95
N GLU A 548 -12.41 3.50 -9.02
CA GLU A 548 -13.19 2.41 -9.61
C GLU A 548 -12.28 1.22 -9.93
N GLU A 549 -12.79 0.01 -9.64
CA GLU A 549 -12.03 -1.21 -9.92
C GLU A 549 -11.82 -1.33 -11.43
N PRO A 550 -10.60 -1.67 -11.89
CA PRO A 550 -10.40 -2.01 -13.29
C PRO A 550 -11.31 -3.18 -13.67
N GLY A 551 -11.72 -3.22 -14.94
CA GLY A 551 -12.50 -4.32 -15.49
C GLY A 551 -11.78 -5.67 -15.41
N LYS A 552 -12.44 -6.71 -15.92
CA LYS A 552 -11.86 -8.05 -16.03
C LYS A 552 -10.50 -7.96 -16.73
N ASN A 553 -9.45 -8.48 -16.09
CA ASN A 553 -8.10 -8.44 -16.64
C ASN A 553 -7.93 -9.58 -17.66
N GLU A 554 -8.10 -9.24 -18.94
CA GLU A 554 -8.04 -10.21 -20.06
C GLU A 554 -6.66 -10.85 -20.20
N TYR A 555 -5.57 -10.15 -19.86
CA TYR A 555 -4.21 -10.71 -19.83
C TYR A 555 -4.08 -11.84 -18.78
N ILE A 556 -4.59 -11.65 -17.57
CA ILE A 556 -4.57 -12.70 -16.53
C ILE A 556 -5.46 -13.89 -16.92
N GLU A 557 -6.58 -13.65 -17.60
CA GLU A 557 -7.42 -14.74 -18.14
C GLU A 557 -6.68 -15.55 -19.23
N ALA A 558 -6.05 -14.88 -20.19
CA ALA A 558 -5.26 -15.53 -21.23
C ALA A 558 -4.07 -16.30 -20.64
N PHE A 559 -3.37 -15.72 -19.67
CA PHE A 559 -2.25 -16.36 -18.96
C PHE A 559 -2.67 -17.62 -18.19
N VAL A 560 -3.79 -17.56 -17.44
CA VAL A 560 -4.33 -18.75 -16.76
C VAL A 560 -4.79 -19.81 -17.77
N GLY A 561 -5.43 -19.40 -18.86
CA GLY A 561 -5.79 -20.31 -19.96
C GLY A 561 -4.57 -21.00 -20.59
N TRP A 562 -3.46 -20.28 -20.74
CA TRP A 562 -2.21 -20.81 -21.27
C TRP A 562 -1.57 -21.84 -20.33
N LEU A 563 -1.46 -21.53 -19.03
CA LEU A 563 -0.99 -22.48 -18.01
C LEU A 563 -1.87 -23.74 -17.90
N MET A 564 -3.17 -23.63 -18.19
CA MET A 564 -4.12 -24.75 -18.16
C MET A 564 -4.24 -25.51 -19.50
N SER A 565 -3.58 -25.06 -20.56
CA SER A 565 -3.69 -25.65 -21.91
C SER A 565 -3.27 -27.13 -22.00
N GLY A 566 -2.33 -27.54 -21.15
CA GLY A 566 -1.65 -28.83 -21.23
C GLY A 566 -0.41 -28.84 -22.12
N ASP A 567 -0.18 -27.78 -22.91
CA ASP A 567 1.02 -27.58 -23.74
C ASP A 567 2.16 -26.86 -22.97
N HIS A 568 1.87 -26.32 -21.79
CA HIS A 568 2.81 -25.55 -20.97
C HIS A 568 3.76 -26.46 -20.17
N VAL A 569 5.08 -26.26 -20.29
CA VAL A 569 6.07 -27.16 -19.66
C VAL A 569 6.23 -26.96 -18.15
N ALA A 570 5.94 -25.76 -17.63
CA ALA A 570 6.08 -25.46 -16.19
C ALA A 570 4.85 -25.83 -15.33
N ALA A 571 3.67 -26.06 -15.93
CA ALA A 571 2.41 -26.18 -15.21
C ALA A 571 1.32 -26.82 -16.09
N SER A 572 0.34 -27.44 -15.45
CA SER A 572 -0.84 -27.99 -16.09
C SER A 572 -2.11 -27.61 -15.32
N GLN A 573 -3.29 -27.98 -15.86
CA GLN A 573 -4.55 -27.90 -15.13
C GLN A 573 -4.56 -28.60 -13.75
N ASN A 574 -3.63 -29.53 -13.49
CA ASN A 574 -3.51 -30.24 -12.21
C ASN A 574 -2.69 -29.47 -11.16
N ASP A 575 -1.97 -28.41 -11.56
CA ASP A 575 -1.10 -27.60 -10.69
C ASP A 575 -1.84 -26.39 -10.06
N PHE A 576 -3.17 -26.39 -10.13
CA PHE A 576 -4.05 -25.35 -9.60
C PHE A 576 -4.80 -25.82 -8.34
N ALA A 577 -4.62 -25.12 -7.22
CA ALA A 577 -5.39 -25.31 -6.01
C ALA A 577 -6.56 -24.31 -5.94
N LEU A 578 -7.78 -24.82 -5.77
CA LEU A 578 -9.02 -24.04 -5.87
C LEU A 578 -9.80 -24.07 -4.54
N VAL A 579 -10.56 -23.01 -4.26
CA VAL A 579 -11.67 -23.03 -3.30
C VAL A 579 -12.97 -22.83 -4.06
N GLU A 580 -13.89 -23.75 -3.88
CA GLU A 580 -15.22 -23.74 -4.49
C GLU A 580 -16.28 -23.40 -3.45
N ASP A 581 -17.26 -22.57 -3.81
CA ASP A 581 -18.44 -22.32 -2.99
C ASP A 581 -19.57 -23.26 -3.41
N THR A 582 -19.88 -24.24 -2.54
CA THR A 582 -20.89 -25.26 -2.78
C THR A 582 -22.32 -24.69 -2.94
N ALA A 583 -22.59 -23.47 -2.47
CA ALA A 583 -23.87 -22.81 -2.68
C ALA A 583 -23.95 -22.13 -4.07
N LEU A 584 -22.81 -21.80 -4.67
CA LEU A 584 -22.72 -21.32 -6.05
C LEU A 584 -22.72 -22.47 -7.07
N MET A 585 -22.17 -23.64 -6.72
CA MET A 585 -22.24 -24.85 -7.56
C MET A 585 -23.68 -25.27 -7.95
N ALA A 586 -24.67 -24.92 -7.13
CA ALA A 586 -26.08 -25.17 -7.42
C ALA A 586 -26.73 -24.14 -8.38
N GLN A 587 -25.98 -23.13 -8.84
CA GLN A 587 -26.45 -22.04 -9.70
C GLN A 587 -25.72 -22.09 -11.05
N PRO A 588 -26.35 -22.57 -12.14
CA PRO A 588 -25.67 -22.78 -13.43
C PRO A 588 -25.00 -21.53 -14.03
N ASP A 589 -25.55 -20.35 -13.75
CA ASP A 589 -25.09 -19.06 -14.31
C ASP A 589 -23.97 -18.39 -13.49
N LYS A 590 -23.41 -19.07 -12.47
CA LYS A 590 -22.38 -18.51 -11.58
C LYS A 590 -21.12 -19.36 -11.53
N ASN A 591 -19.97 -18.71 -11.56
CA ASN A 591 -18.68 -19.38 -11.33
C ASN A 591 -18.57 -19.79 -9.84
N PRO A 592 -18.41 -21.09 -9.52
CA PRO A 592 -18.27 -21.53 -8.14
C PRO A 592 -16.88 -21.32 -7.56
N ILE A 593 -15.85 -21.04 -8.37
CA ILE A 593 -14.46 -20.86 -7.91
C ILE A 593 -14.31 -19.48 -7.28
N VAL A 594 -14.09 -19.44 -5.96
CA VAL A 594 -13.98 -18.19 -5.17
C VAL A 594 -12.55 -17.81 -4.79
N ALA A 595 -11.60 -18.76 -4.85
CA ALA A 595 -10.16 -18.49 -4.70
C ALA A 595 -9.33 -19.51 -5.50
N VAL A 596 -8.14 -19.10 -5.92
CA VAL A 596 -7.21 -19.89 -6.76
C VAL A 596 -5.75 -19.57 -6.39
N VAL A 597 -4.89 -20.57 -6.48
CA VAL A 597 -3.42 -20.45 -6.51
C VAL A 597 -2.86 -21.50 -7.46
N ALA A 598 -1.89 -21.13 -8.31
CA ALA A 598 -1.17 -22.07 -9.18
C ALA A 598 0.27 -22.30 -8.69
N LEU A 599 0.81 -23.49 -8.93
CA LEU A 599 2.19 -23.88 -8.60
C LEU A 599 2.94 -24.35 -9.86
N ALA A 600 3.56 -23.43 -10.57
CA ALA A 600 4.47 -23.76 -11.67
C ALA A 600 5.79 -24.37 -11.16
N ARG A 601 6.60 -24.90 -12.07
CA ARG A 601 7.94 -25.46 -11.83
C ARG A 601 8.95 -24.94 -12.83
N VAL A 602 10.15 -24.59 -12.37
CA VAL A 602 11.28 -24.22 -13.23
C VAL A 602 12.55 -24.97 -12.82
N SER A 603 13.35 -25.36 -13.82
CA SER A 603 14.66 -25.96 -13.61
C SER A 603 15.71 -24.89 -13.27
N GLY A 604 16.67 -25.24 -12.41
CA GLY A 604 17.73 -24.32 -12.00
C GLY A 604 18.86 -25.03 -11.26
N PHE A 605 19.70 -24.26 -10.58
CA PHE A 605 20.91 -24.77 -9.92
C PHE A 605 21.24 -24.00 -8.64
N PHE A 606 22.02 -24.63 -7.76
CA PHE A 606 22.72 -24.00 -6.64
C PHE A 606 24.17 -24.50 -6.60
N GLY A 607 25.13 -23.62 -6.87
CA GLY A 607 26.53 -23.98 -7.09
C GLY A 607 26.65 -25.02 -8.21
N SER A 608 27.27 -26.16 -7.92
CA SER A 608 27.42 -27.29 -8.85
C SER A 608 26.30 -28.34 -8.74
N VAL A 609 25.10 -27.97 -8.29
CA VAL A 609 24.00 -28.90 -7.98
C VAL A 609 22.72 -28.46 -8.65
N ASP A 610 22.15 -29.34 -9.50
CA ASP A 610 20.87 -29.09 -10.17
C ASP A 610 19.70 -29.09 -9.18
N MET A 611 18.75 -28.19 -9.38
CA MET A 611 17.63 -27.87 -8.51
C MET A 611 16.31 -27.82 -9.28
N GLN A 612 15.22 -28.07 -8.56
CA GLN A 612 13.86 -27.83 -9.03
C GLN A 612 13.21 -26.78 -8.14
N PHE A 613 12.68 -25.73 -8.76
CA PHE A 613 12.08 -24.62 -8.04
C PHE A 613 10.58 -24.54 -8.34
N GLY A 614 9.77 -24.47 -7.28
CA GLY A 614 8.36 -24.17 -7.41
C GLY A 614 8.18 -22.67 -7.60
N VAL A 615 7.25 -22.24 -8.46
CA VAL A 615 6.88 -20.82 -8.57
C VAL A 615 5.38 -20.69 -8.37
N VAL A 616 5.00 -20.00 -7.31
CA VAL A 616 3.60 -19.72 -7.03
C VAL A 616 3.16 -18.52 -7.87
N THR A 617 2.09 -18.72 -8.65
CA THR A 617 1.54 -17.73 -9.57
C THR A 617 0.01 -17.77 -9.55
N ALA A 618 -0.65 -16.91 -10.33
CA ALA A 618 -2.11 -16.83 -10.48
C ALA A 618 -2.89 -16.80 -9.14
N VAL A 619 -2.38 -16.09 -8.13
CA VAL A 619 -2.99 -16.00 -6.79
C VAL A 619 -4.21 -15.07 -6.81
N GLY A 620 -5.40 -15.62 -6.58
CA GLY A 620 -6.68 -14.90 -6.68
C GLY A 620 -7.68 -15.21 -5.57
N THR A 621 -8.53 -14.24 -5.24
CA THR A 621 -9.73 -14.42 -4.40
C THR A 621 -10.77 -13.36 -4.76
N LEU A 622 -12.01 -13.82 -5.03
CA LEU A 622 -13.16 -12.95 -5.32
C LEU A 622 -13.39 -11.96 -4.16
N ARG A 623 -13.79 -10.72 -4.49
CA ARG A 623 -13.80 -9.58 -3.57
C ARG A 623 -14.64 -9.85 -2.32
N GLU A 624 -15.83 -10.41 -2.52
CA GLU A 624 -16.79 -10.88 -1.52
C GLU A 624 -16.26 -12.00 -0.62
N CYS A 625 -15.23 -12.72 -1.06
CA CYS A 625 -14.61 -13.82 -0.31
C CYS A 625 -13.25 -13.47 0.32
N ARG A 626 -12.76 -12.23 0.15
CA ARG A 626 -11.52 -11.75 0.78
C ARG A 626 -11.67 -11.71 2.31
N ASN A 627 -10.52 -11.66 3.01
CA ASN A 627 -10.43 -11.71 4.48
C ASN A 627 -10.93 -13.01 5.17
N ARG A 628 -11.42 -14.01 4.42
CA ARG A 628 -11.83 -15.33 4.94
C ARG A 628 -10.67 -16.34 5.11
N GLY A 629 -9.42 -15.92 4.88
CA GLY A 629 -8.22 -16.76 4.98
C GLY A 629 -8.07 -17.82 3.88
N LEU A 630 -8.77 -17.69 2.75
CA LEU A 630 -8.79 -18.72 1.69
C LEU A 630 -7.41 -18.96 1.06
N VAL A 631 -6.70 -17.91 0.65
CA VAL A 631 -5.32 -18.03 0.14
C VAL A 631 -4.40 -18.67 1.19
N LYS A 632 -4.53 -18.34 2.48
CA LYS A 632 -3.73 -18.97 3.54
C LYS A 632 -3.95 -20.49 3.58
N LYS A 633 -5.18 -20.95 3.44
CA LYS A 633 -5.50 -22.39 3.36
C LYS A 633 -4.93 -23.03 2.10
N LEU A 634 -5.11 -22.41 0.92
CA LEU A 634 -4.54 -22.93 -0.33
C LEU A 634 -3.00 -23.06 -0.24
N MET A 635 -2.32 -22.02 0.25
CA MET A 635 -0.87 -22.02 0.43
C MET A 635 -0.41 -23.14 1.38
N LEU A 636 -0.95 -23.18 2.61
CA LEU A 636 -0.46 -24.08 3.66
C LEU A 636 -0.95 -25.53 3.55
N MET A 637 -2.13 -25.77 2.97
CA MET A 637 -2.77 -27.10 2.93
C MET A 637 -2.65 -27.79 1.57
N MET A 638 -2.42 -27.05 0.48
CA MET A 638 -2.34 -27.60 -0.88
C MET A 638 -0.98 -27.33 -1.51
N ILE A 639 -0.60 -26.05 -1.66
CA ILE A 639 0.55 -25.63 -2.47
C ILE A 639 1.89 -26.00 -1.82
N HIS A 640 2.05 -25.78 -0.52
CA HIS A 640 3.30 -26.15 0.19
C HIS A 640 3.48 -27.66 0.30
N PRO A 641 2.47 -28.46 0.70
CA PRO A 641 2.56 -29.93 0.63
C PRO A 641 2.85 -30.43 -0.79
N ALA A 642 2.15 -29.91 -1.82
CA ALA A 642 2.40 -30.28 -3.20
C ALA A 642 3.85 -29.99 -3.63
N ALA A 643 4.39 -28.80 -3.31
CA ALA A 643 5.79 -28.47 -3.59
C ALA A 643 6.77 -29.43 -2.89
N ASP A 644 6.52 -29.76 -1.61
CA ASP A 644 7.35 -30.70 -0.82
C ASP A 644 7.31 -32.15 -1.33
N GLU A 645 6.14 -32.60 -1.82
CA GLU A 645 5.92 -33.92 -2.43
C GLU A 645 6.52 -34.01 -3.84
N ARG A 646 6.34 -32.95 -4.65
CA ARG A 646 6.91 -32.81 -5.99
C ARG A 646 8.44 -32.69 -5.94
N GLY A 647 9.00 -32.30 -4.79
CA GLY A 647 10.44 -32.17 -4.55
C GLY A 647 11.01 -30.81 -4.95
N ASP A 648 10.21 -29.74 -4.91
CA ASP A 648 10.72 -28.37 -5.10
C ASP A 648 11.58 -27.97 -3.89
N GLU A 649 12.85 -27.64 -4.11
CA GLU A 649 13.75 -27.29 -3.00
C GLU A 649 13.56 -25.85 -2.52
N ILE A 650 13.28 -24.94 -3.46
CA ILE A 650 12.99 -23.54 -3.21
C ILE A 650 11.68 -23.20 -3.90
N VAL A 651 10.78 -22.52 -3.20
CA VAL A 651 9.53 -22.02 -3.72
C VAL A 651 9.61 -20.49 -3.79
N PHE A 652 9.39 -19.96 -4.98
CA PHE A 652 9.40 -18.54 -5.28
C PHE A 652 7.97 -17.99 -5.39
N ILE A 653 7.80 -16.70 -5.13
CA ILE A 653 6.58 -15.96 -5.47
C ILE A 653 6.88 -14.47 -5.73
N LEU A 654 6.27 -13.94 -6.79
CA LEU A 654 6.20 -12.51 -7.07
C LEU A 654 4.85 -11.98 -6.57
N GLY A 655 4.82 -10.79 -5.96
CA GLY A 655 3.55 -10.14 -5.59
C GLY A 655 3.64 -9.19 -4.40
N ILE A 656 2.57 -9.17 -3.60
CA ILE A 656 2.31 -8.12 -2.60
C ILE A 656 3.43 -8.05 -1.55
N PRO A 657 4.14 -6.91 -1.43
CA PRO A 657 5.18 -6.73 -0.42
C PRO A 657 4.68 -7.01 1.01
N HIS A 658 5.54 -7.64 1.80
CA HIS A 658 5.36 -8.13 3.17
C HIS A 658 4.27 -9.19 3.39
N PHE A 659 3.33 -9.37 2.46
CA PHE A 659 2.18 -10.27 2.64
C PHE A 659 2.60 -11.75 2.79
N TYR A 660 3.52 -12.26 1.97
CA TYR A 660 3.86 -13.68 1.96
C TYR A 660 4.73 -14.16 3.13
N ARG A 661 5.27 -13.24 3.94
CA ARG A 661 6.01 -13.57 5.19
C ARG A 661 5.19 -14.44 6.14
N GLN A 662 3.87 -14.25 6.17
CA GLN A 662 2.95 -15.04 6.99
C GLN A 662 2.88 -16.53 6.59
N PHE A 663 3.44 -16.93 5.43
CA PHE A 663 3.55 -18.31 4.96
C PHE A 663 5.00 -18.82 4.90
N GLY A 664 5.96 -18.13 5.49
CA GLY A 664 7.37 -18.56 5.53
C GLY A 664 8.18 -18.27 4.28
N TYR A 665 7.84 -17.19 3.58
CA TYR A 665 8.70 -16.62 2.54
C TYR A 665 9.43 -15.39 3.07
N GLU A 666 10.66 -15.16 2.64
CA GLU A 666 11.40 -13.92 2.89
C GLU A 666 11.90 -13.30 1.58
N CYS A 667 12.07 -11.97 1.54
CA CYS A 667 12.64 -11.24 0.40
C CYS A 667 14.15 -11.50 0.29
N ALA A 668 14.52 -12.68 -0.19
CA ALA A 668 15.90 -13.16 -0.21
C ALA A 668 16.53 -13.08 -1.60
N VAL A 669 15.99 -13.80 -2.59
CA VAL A 669 16.62 -13.90 -3.92
C VAL A 669 16.19 -12.73 -4.82
N PRO A 670 17.12 -11.92 -5.36
CA PRO A 670 16.78 -10.88 -6.33
C PRO A 670 16.22 -11.47 -7.62
N TYR A 671 15.06 -10.96 -8.06
CA TYR A 671 14.54 -11.17 -9.40
C TYR A 671 15.47 -10.52 -10.42
N ARG A 672 15.68 -11.17 -11.56
CA ARG A 672 16.59 -10.71 -12.62
C ARG A 672 16.17 -9.36 -13.21
N ILE A 673 16.93 -8.30 -12.91
CA ILE A 673 16.73 -6.97 -13.49
C ILE A 673 17.88 -6.62 -14.43
N GLY A 674 17.53 -6.41 -15.71
CA GLY A 674 18.42 -5.95 -16.78
C GLY A 674 18.64 -4.44 -16.83
N ARG A 675 19.51 -4.00 -17.75
CA ARG A 675 19.85 -2.59 -18.02
C ARG A 675 19.37 -2.16 -19.40
N THR A 676 18.94 -0.91 -19.55
CA THR A 676 18.55 -0.38 -20.87
C THR A 676 19.77 0.01 -21.68
N LEU A 677 19.87 -0.48 -22.91
CA LEU A 677 20.73 0.03 -23.96
C LEU A 677 19.91 1.03 -24.79
N LYS A 678 20.17 2.33 -24.63
CA LYS A 678 19.41 3.39 -25.30
C LYS A 678 19.95 3.75 -26.67
N ALA A 679 19.05 4.29 -27.51
CA ALA A 679 19.38 4.79 -28.84
C ALA A 679 20.15 3.78 -29.69
N LEU A 680 19.72 2.51 -29.70
CA LEU A 680 20.32 1.41 -30.45
C LEU A 680 20.55 1.77 -31.92
N GLU A 681 19.66 2.58 -32.50
CA GLU A 681 19.77 3.09 -33.85
C GLU A 681 21.08 3.83 -34.16
N THR A 682 21.54 4.68 -33.24
CA THR A 682 22.76 5.49 -33.36
C THR A 682 23.94 4.87 -32.61
N SER A 683 23.67 3.97 -31.66
CA SER A 683 24.66 3.31 -30.82
C SER A 683 25.38 2.12 -31.47
N ILE A 684 24.83 1.51 -32.54
CA ILE A 684 25.52 0.47 -33.31
C ILE A 684 26.10 1.06 -34.60
N PRO A 685 27.42 0.99 -34.85
CA PRO A 685 28.00 1.38 -36.13
C PRO A 685 27.50 0.50 -37.28
N SER A 686 27.01 1.14 -38.35
CA SER A 686 26.69 0.49 -39.62
C SER A 686 27.90 -0.26 -40.19
N LEU A 687 27.65 -1.36 -40.89
CA LEU A 687 28.68 -2.06 -41.65
C LEU A 687 29.19 -1.13 -42.78
N SER A 688 30.51 -1.04 -42.95
CA SER A 688 31.11 -0.20 -43.99
C SER A 688 30.84 -0.77 -45.39
N VAL A 689 30.59 0.12 -46.35
CA VAL A 689 30.28 -0.25 -47.74
C VAL A 689 31.37 -1.17 -48.32
N GLY A 690 30.97 -2.35 -48.79
CA GLY A 690 31.87 -3.35 -49.37
C GLY A 690 32.30 -4.48 -48.42
N ASN A 691 32.04 -4.37 -47.11
CA ASN A 691 32.27 -5.47 -46.17
C ASN A 691 31.03 -6.37 -46.05
N THR A 692 31.26 -7.66 -45.76
CA THR A 692 30.24 -8.63 -45.33
C THR A 692 30.25 -8.78 -43.81
N GLU A 693 29.15 -9.29 -43.24
CA GLU A 693 29.14 -9.70 -41.83
C GLU A 693 30.09 -10.88 -41.61
N LEU A 694 30.76 -10.93 -40.46
CA LEU A 694 31.60 -12.05 -40.05
C LEU A 694 30.78 -13.22 -39.51
N PHE A 695 29.63 -12.91 -38.91
CA PHE A 695 28.70 -13.88 -38.34
C PHE A 695 27.28 -13.58 -38.80
N SER A 696 26.49 -14.61 -39.07
CA SER A 696 25.07 -14.48 -39.41
C SER A 696 24.17 -15.08 -38.32
N LEU A 697 22.96 -14.53 -38.19
CA LEU A 697 21.88 -15.14 -37.43
C LEU A 697 21.00 -15.97 -38.36
N ARG A 698 20.57 -17.14 -37.91
CA ARG A 698 19.38 -17.82 -38.42
C ARG A 698 18.49 -18.23 -37.26
N ASP A 699 17.20 -18.39 -37.54
CA ASP A 699 16.25 -18.94 -36.58
C ASP A 699 16.70 -20.33 -36.13
N ALA A 700 16.54 -20.59 -34.83
CA ALA A 700 16.75 -21.91 -34.27
C ALA A 700 15.58 -22.82 -34.66
N THR A 701 15.88 -24.09 -34.87
CA THR A 701 14.91 -25.14 -35.19
C THR A 701 14.91 -26.19 -34.08
N SER A 702 13.88 -27.05 -34.04
CA SER A 702 13.81 -28.15 -33.07
C SER A 702 15.07 -29.05 -33.06
N ALA A 703 15.78 -29.14 -34.19
CA ALA A 703 17.06 -29.85 -34.30
C ALA A 703 18.25 -29.17 -33.60
N ASP A 704 18.16 -27.86 -33.32
CA ASP A 704 19.19 -27.08 -32.63
C ASP A 704 19.09 -27.19 -31.10
N THR A 705 17.99 -27.72 -30.55
CA THR A 705 17.73 -27.86 -29.10
C THR A 705 18.93 -28.42 -28.29
N PRO A 706 19.64 -29.47 -28.73
CA PRO A 706 20.84 -29.97 -28.01
C PRO A 706 22.02 -28.97 -28.00
N PHE A 707 22.10 -28.08 -28.98
CA PHE A 707 23.06 -26.97 -29.01
C PHE A 707 22.61 -25.84 -28.08
N LEU A 708 21.33 -25.45 -28.13
CA LEU A 708 20.74 -24.42 -27.27
C LEU A 708 20.92 -24.74 -25.77
N VAL A 709 20.57 -25.97 -25.35
CA VAL A 709 20.76 -26.45 -23.98
C VAL A 709 22.23 -26.35 -23.54
N ARG A 710 23.18 -26.82 -24.37
CA ARG A 710 24.61 -26.76 -24.06
C ARG A 710 25.11 -25.33 -23.86
N MET A 711 24.61 -24.40 -24.67
CA MET A 711 24.97 -22.98 -24.61
C MET A 711 24.24 -22.21 -23.50
N SER A 712 23.25 -22.81 -22.85
CA SER A 712 22.47 -22.23 -21.73
C SER A 712 22.96 -22.65 -20.35
N THR A 713 24.10 -23.33 -20.27
CA THR A 713 24.73 -23.72 -19.00
C THR A 713 25.18 -22.47 -18.22
N PRO A 714 25.20 -22.49 -16.87
CA PRO A 714 25.51 -21.31 -16.05
C PRO A 714 26.84 -20.63 -16.42
N ASP A 715 27.88 -21.42 -16.70
CA ASP A 715 29.19 -20.95 -17.15
C ASP A 715 29.10 -20.20 -18.49
N LYS A 716 28.29 -20.72 -19.43
CA LYS A 716 28.08 -20.13 -20.77
C LYS A 716 27.12 -18.96 -20.77
N LEU A 717 26.35 -18.75 -19.72
CA LEU A 717 25.61 -17.51 -19.45
C LEU A 717 26.46 -16.46 -18.71
N TYR A 718 27.76 -16.71 -18.53
CA TYR A 718 28.75 -15.82 -17.87
C TYR A 718 28.23 -15.26 -16.55
N SER A 719 27.59 -16.14 -15.80
CA SER A 719 27.07 -15.87 -14.48
C SER A 719 28.14 -16.19 -13.46
N LYS A 720 28.39 -15.28 -12.51
CA LYS A 720 29.02 -15.66 -11.24
C LYS A 720 27.96 -16.06 -10.21
N ALA A 721 26.70 -16.22 -10.63
CA ALA A 721 25.65 -16.61 -9.73
C ALA A 721 25.87 -18.02 -9.22
N GLU A 722 25.79 -18.20 -7.91
CA GLU A 722 25.77 -19.52 -7.30
C GLU A 722 24.32 -20.03 -7.11
N ILE A 723 23.32 -19.31 -7.62
CA ILE A 723 21.94 -19.77 -7.76
C ILE A 723 21.30 -19.12 -8.99
N GLY A 724 20.61 -19.92 -9.81
CA GLY A 724 19.89 -19.40 -10.97
C GLY A 724 18.99 -20.41 -11.64
N THR A 725 18.20 -19.96 -12.61
CA THR A 725 17.40 -20.81 -13.51
C THR A 725 18.14 -21.04 -14.82
N TYR A 726 17.80 -22.14 -15.51
CA TYR A 726 18.29 -22.40 -16.86
C TYR A 726 17.18 -22.99 -17.74
N TYR A 727 17.31 -22.78 -19.04
CA TYR A 727 16.42 -23.38 -20.04
C TYR A 727 16.87 -24.81 -20.32
N ASP A 728 16.08 -25.79 -19.89
CA ASP A 728 16.29 -27.20 -20.21
C ASP A 728 15.76 -27.54 -21.63
N HIS A 729 15.80 -28.82 -21.98
CA HIS A 729 15.40 -29.31 -23.30
C HIS A 729 13.95 -28.96 -23.64
N ASP A 730 13.04 -29.08 -22.68
CA ASP A 730 11.61 -28.94 -22.94
C ASP A 730 11.21 -27.47 -22.96
N VAL A 731 11.86 -26.62 -22.14
CA VAL A 731 11.74 -25.17 -22.27
C VAL A 731 12.27 -24.65 -23.60
N TRP A 732 13.45 -25.12 -24.05
CA TRP A 732 13.96 -24.73 -25.36
C TRP A 732 13.08 -25.17 -26.53
N ARG A 733 12.53 -26.38 -26.43
CA ARG A 733 11.57 -26.87 -27.43
C ARG A 733 10.29 -26.04 -27.42
N LEU A 734 9.76 -25.66 -26.25
CA LEU A 734 8.60 -24.77 -26.14
C LEU A 734 8.88 -23.37 -26.72
N ILE A 735 10.08 -22.85 -26.51
CA ILE A 735 10.51 -21.56 -27.09
C ILE A 735 10.55 -21.63 -28.63
N VAL A 736 11.13 -22.70 -29.19
CA VAL A 736 11.35 -22.85 -30.63
C VAL A 736 10.08 -23.29 -31.39
N ASP A 737 9.34 -24.27 -30.87
CA ASP A 737 8.18 -24.86 -31.56
C ASP A 737 6.89 -24.05 -31.34
N VAL A 738 6.76 -23.30 -30.22
CA VAL A 738 5.48 -22.70 -29.78
C VAL A 738 5.52 -21.18 -29.54
N HIS A 739 6.61 -20.63 -28.99
CA HIS A 739 6.76 -19.17 -28.81
C HIS A 739 7.47 -18.48 -29.98
N SER A 740 7.62 -19.18 -31.11
CA SER A 740 8.17 -18.59 -32.32
C SER A 740 7.35 -17.37 -32.75
N PRO A 741 7.96 -16.35 -33.40
CA PRO A 741 7.23 -15.15 -33.82
C PRO A 741 6.07 -15.41 -34.80
N GLU A 742 6.01 -16.58 -35.44
CA GLU A 742 4.93 -17.00 -36.35
C GLU A 742 3.68 -17.52 -35.61
N CYS A 743 3.83 -17.94 -34.35
CA CYS A 743 2.75 -18.48 -33.52
C CYS A 743 1.88 -17.40 -32.85
N ALA A 744 2.27 -16.13 -33.00
CA ALA A 744 1.61 -14.94 -32.45
C ALA A 744 0.17 -14.75 -32.95
N LYS A 745 -0.83 -15.02 -32.11
CA LYS A 745 -2.25 -14.89 -32.45
C LYS A 745 -2.86 -13.60 -31.89
N THR A 746 -2.44 -13.17 -30.71
CA THR A 746 -2.88 -11.93 -30.06
C THR A 746 -1.71 -10.96 -29.87
N HIS A 747 -1.99 -9.80 -29.27
CA HIS A 747 -0.99 -8.81 -28.88
C HIS A 747 -0.59 -8.90 -27.40
N HIS A 748 -1.22 -9.79 -26.63
CA HIS A 748 -0.85 -10.15 -25.26
C HIS A 748 0.13 -11.33 -25.22
N ASP A 749 0.20 -12.13 -26.29
CA ASP A 749 1.08 -13.28 -26.41
C ASP A 749 2.56 -12.86 -26.26
N THR A 750 3.28 -13.50 -25.34
CA THR A 750 4.74 -13.41 -25.19
C THR A 750 5.40 -14.11 -26.39
N HIS A 751 6.40 -13.50 -27.02
CA HIS A 751 7.19 -14.16 -28.06
C HIS A 751 8.67 -14.16 -27.75
N HIS A 752 9.31 -15.27 -28.11
CA HIS A 752 10.72 -15.51 -27.92
C HIS A 752 11.35 -15.81 -29.29
N HIS A 753 12.33 -15.00 -29.69
CA HIS A 753 13.09 -15.23 -30.92
C HIS A 753 14.41 -15.91 -30.58
N ALA A 754 14.43 -17.23 -30.71
CA ALA A 754 15.64 -18.03 -30.58
C ALA A 754 16.39 -18.07 -31.91
N SER A 755 17.64 -17.60 -31.92
CA SER A 755 18.53 -17.62 -33.07
C SER A 755 19.82 -18.36 -32.76
N VAL A 756 20.37 -19.09 -33.73
CA VAL A 756 21.75 -19.58 -33.68
C VAL A 756 22.67 -18.69 -34.50
N ILE A 757 23.91 -18.55 -34.02
CA ILE A 757 24.96 -17.72 -34.61
C ILE A 757 25.85 -18.63 -35.44
N LEU A 758 26.00 -18.30 -36.73
CA LEU A 758 26.85 -19.01 -37.66
C LEU A 758 28.07 -18.15 -38.01
N ASP A 759 29.24 -18.77 -38.17
CA ASP A 759 30.36 -18.15 -38.88
C ASP A 759 30.00 -18.03 -40.37
N ALA A 760 30.14 -16.83 -40.93
CA ALA A 760 29.62 -16.52 -42.28
C ALA A 760 30.41 -17.15 -43.43
N GLN A 761 31.61 -17.71 -43.17
CA GLN A 761 32.44 -18.34 -44.20
C GLN A 761 32.32 -19.87 -44.18
N THR A 762 32.25 -20.46 -42.98
CA THR A 762 32.24 -21.91 -42.75
C THR A 762 30.83 -22.47 -42.53
N LEU A 763 29.85 -21.62 -42.23
CA LEU A 763 28.49 -21.97 -41.80
C LEU A 763 28.44 -22.80 -40.50
N GLN A 764 29.55 -22.87 -39.77
CA GLN A 764 29.63 -23.57 -38.49
C GLN A 764 28.86 -22.80 -37.41
N THR A 765 28.07 -23.50 -36.60
CA THR A 765 27.36 -22.89 -35.47
C THR A 765 28.31 -22.60 -34.33
N VAL A 766 28.46 -21.32 -34.00
CA VAL A 766 29.43 -20.78 -33.03
C VAL A 766 28.77 -20.15 -31.80
N GLY A 767 27.44 -20.03 -31.76
CA GLY A 767 26.74 -19.48 -30.59
C GLY A 767 25.22 -19.44 -30.72
N VAL A 768 24.57 -18.83 -29.73
CA VAL A 768 23.11 -18.67 -29.62
C VAL A 768 22.75 -17.26 -29.17
N CYS A 769 21.54 -16.84 -29.49
CA CYS A 769 20.93 -15.59 -29.08
C CYS A 769 19.44 -15.81 -28.79
N LEU A 770 18.91 -15.18 -27.73
CA LEU A 770 17.49 -15.19 -27.40
C LEU A 770 17.03 -13.77 -27.10
N THR A 771 16.11 -13.24 -27.90
CA THR A 771 15.36 -12.01 -27.59
C THR A 771 13.91 -12.34 -27.24
N SER A 772 13.25 -11.43 -26.51
CA SER A 772 11.85 -11.54 -26.14
C SER A 772 11.10 -10.23 -26.38
N HIS A 773 9.80 -10.32 -26.67
CA HIS A 773 8.89 -9.19 -26.71
C HIS A 773 7.75 -9.42 -25.70
N ILE A 774 7.80 -8.70 -24.58
CA ILE A 774 6.87 -8.86 -23.45
C ILE A 774 6.26 -7.50 -23.12
N LEU A 775 4.93 -7.37 -23.18
CA LEU A 775 4.19 -6.12 -22.92
C LEU A 775 4.76 -4.89 -23.67
N GLY A 776 5.20 -5.11 -24.92
CA GLY A 776 5.83 -4.11 -25.78
C GLY A 776 7.30 -3.80 -25.48
N ARG A 777 7.89 -4.33 -24.41
CA ARG A 777 9.34 -4.24 -24.15
C ARG A 777 10.08 -5.31 -24.95
N TRP A 778 11.12 -4.89 -25.68
CA TRP A 778 12.10 -5.76 -26.31
C TRP A 778 13.26 -6.05 -25.33
N SER A 779 13.53 -7.32 -25.05
CA SER A 779 14.58 -7.74 -24.11
C SER A 779 15.59 -8.69 -24.75
N TRP A 780 16.83 -8.63 -24.28
CA TRP A 780 17.89 -9.58 -24.63
C TRP A 780 18.10 -10.56 -23.46
N GLU A 781 17.61 -11.78 -23.63
CA GLU A 781 17.49 -12.81 -22.58
C GLU A 781 18.76 -13.65 -22.44
N ALA A 782 19.36 -14.09 -23.55
CA ALA A 782 20.58 -14.89 -23.57
C ALA A 782 21.45 -14.58 -24.80
N PHE A 783 22.77 -14.69 -24.63
CA PHE A 783 23.75 -14.54 -25.71
C PHE A 783 25.04 -15.28 -25.36
N SER A 784 25.28 -16.42 -26.00
CA SER A 784 26.39 -17.28 -25.62
C SER A 784 27.12 -17.80 -26.85
N ILE A 785 28.45 -17.73 -26.85
CA ILE A 785 29.31 -18.23 -27.95
C ILE A 785 30.28 -19.30 -27.46
N ASP A 786 30.78 -20.10 -28.39
CA ASP A 786 31.89 -21.01 -28.14
C ASP A 786 33.21 -20.23 -28.22
N GLU A 787 33.75 -19.84 -27.06
CA GLU A 787 35.05 -19.17 -26.94
C GLU A 787 36.24 -20.00 -27.43
N GLY A 788 36.06 -21.31 -27.69
CA GLY A 788 37.04 -22.11 -28.41
C GLY A 788 37.10 -21.81 -29.92
N MET A 789 36.13 -21.06 -30.44
CA MET A 789 35.97 -20.74 -31.87
C MET A 789 35.97 -19.22 -32.17
N VAL A 790 35.38 -18.40 -31.29
CA VAL A 790 35.14 -16.97 -31.55
C VAL A 790 35.11 -16.15 -30.25
N SER A 791 35.52 -14.87 -30.28
CA SER A 791 35.38 -13.96 -29.13
C SER A 791 34.13 -13.07 -29.17
N TYR A 792 33.64 -12.64 -27.99
CA TYR A 792 32.50 -11.71 -27.89
C TYR A 792 32.76 -10.38 -28.59
N ARG A 793 34.01 -9.94 -28.65
CA ARG A 793 34.41 -8.70 -29.33
C ARG A 793 34.15 -8.77 -30.83
N GLU A 794 34.29 -9.95 -31.43
CA GLU A 794 34.12 -10.18 -32.87
C GLU A 794 32.65 -10.45 -33.23
N ALA A 795 31.94 -11.25 -32.42
CA ALA A 795 30.54 -11.60 -32.68
C ALA A 795 29.54 -10.45 -32.37
N LEU A 796 29.74 -9.71 -31.26
CA LEU A 796 28.78 -8.73 -30.75
C LEU A 796 28.31 -7.68 -31.79
N PRO A 797 29.19 -7.08 -32.63
CA PRO A 797 28.74 -6.10 -33.62
C PRO A 797 27.83 -6.68 -34.71
N SER A 798 28.13 -7.90 -35.19
CA SER A 798 27.33 -8.58 -36.21
C SER A 798 25.98 -9.04 -35.66
N VAL A 799 25.95 -9.56 -34.43
CA VAL A 799 24.71 -9.96 -33.74
C VAL A 799 23.81 -8.75 -33.51
N LEU A 800 24.33 -7.65 -32.94
CA LEU A 800 23.53 -6.45 -32.67
C LEU A 800 22.94 -5.81 -33.94
N ARG A 801 23.68 -5.79 -35.05
CA ARG A 801 23.13 -5.29 -36.34
C ARG A 801 22.03 -6.16 -36.89
N GLN A 802 22.11 -7.48 -36.73
CA GLN A 802 21.12 -8.42 -37.24
C GLN A 802 19.88 -8.52 -36.34
N LEU A 803 20.02 -8.47 -35.01
CA LEU A 803 18.89 -8.33 -34.10
C LEU A 803 18.04 -7.09 -34.43
N LYS A 804 18.70 -5.94 -34.64
CA LYS A 804 18.04 -4.71 -35.11
C LYS A 804 17.28 -4.91 -36.44
N ALA A 805 17.75 -5.78 -37.33
CA ALA A 805 17.11 -6.03 -38.62
C ALA A 805 15.96 -7.04 -38.53
N ALA A 806 16.13 -8.10 -37.75
CA ALA A 806 15.14 -9.17 -37.56
C ALA A 806 13.91 -8.69 -36.79
N ASP A 807 14.08 -7.94 -35.71
CA ASP A 807 12.99 -7.54 -34.81
C ASP A 807 12.23 -6.28 -35.31
N ARG A 808 12.70 -5.64 -36.38
CA ARG A 808 12.11 -4.41 -36.95
C ARG A 808 10.67 -4.57 -37.47
N PRO A 809 10.33 -5.59 -38.30
CA PRO A 809 8.97 -5.74 -38.82
C PRO A 809 7.93 -5.97 -37.72
N TYR A 810 8.32 -6.63 -36.62
CA TYR A 810 7.45 -6.87 -35.46
C TYR A 810 7.13 -5.57 -34.73
N PHE A 811 8.11 -4.69 -34.55
CA PHE A 811 7.90 -3.35 -33.99
C PHE A 811 6.98 -2.48 -34.87
N GLU A 812 7.17 -2.52 -36.19
CA GLU A 812 6.32 -1.80 -37.16
C GLU A 812 4.87 -2.35 -37.16
N SER A 813 4.70 -3.67 -37.01
CA SER A 813 3.39 -4.33 -36.83
C SER A 813 2.71 -3.96 -35.51
N TYR A 814 3.43 -4.00 -34.37
CA TYR A 814 2.91 -3.62 -33.06
C TYR A 814 2.44 -2.16 -33.05
N ASN A 815 3.26 -1.23 -33.56
CA ASN A 815 2.87 0.17 -33.67
C ASN A 815 1.70 0.40 -34.62
N THR A 816 1.57 -0.39 -35.69
CA THR A 816 0.41 -0.30 -36.59
C THR A 816 -0.87 -0.73 -35.86
N LYS A 817 -0.82 -1.80 -35.05
CA LYS A 817 -1.96 -2.23 -34.21
C LYS A 817 -2.30 -1.20 -33.13
N LEU A 818 -1.28 -0.60 -32.51
CA LEU A 818 -1.39 0.43 -31.46
C LEU A 818 -1.96 1.75 -32.00
N ASN A 819 -1.53 2.19 -33.18
CA ASN A 819 -2.04 3.40 -33.85
C ASN A 819 -3.47 3.24 -34.40
N ASN A 820 -3.92 2.01 -34.63
CA ASN A 820 -5.25 1.71 -35.18
C ASN A 820 -6.32 1.41 -34.09
N ASN A 821 -6.04 1.66 -32.81
CA ASN A 821 -6.95 1.36 -31.68
C ASN A 821 -7.46 -0.10 -31.63
N VAL A 822 -6.64 -1.07 -32.06
CA VAL A 822 -7.00 -2.51 -32.04
C VAL A 822 -6.52 -3.20 -30.74
N LEU A 823 -6.07 -2.42 -29.74
CA LEU A 823 -5.71 -2.88 -28.41
C LEU A 823 -6.88 -2.58 -27.44
N PRO A 824 -7.43 -3.58 -26.71
CA PRO A 824 -8.62 -3.40 -25.88
C PRO A 824 -8.32 -2.77 -24.51
N ASP A 825 -7.07 -2.78 -24.05
CA ASP A 825 -6.71 -2.29 -22.70
C ASP A 825 -6.24 -0.82 -22.74
N GLU A 826 -7.20 0.10 -22.58
CA GLU A 826 -6.95 1.54 -22.40
C GLU A 826 -5.95 1.82 -21.26
N SER A 827 -5.91 0.97 -20.22
CA SER A 827 -5.12 1.24 -19.01
C SER A 827 -3.62 1.32 -19.28
N ASP A 828 -3.12 0.60 -20.27
CA ASP A 828 -1.68 0.51 -20.57
C ASP A 828 -1.19 1.65 -21.48
N LEU A 829 -2.07 2.16 -22.34
CA LEU A 829 -1.88 3.42 -23.05
C LEU A 829 -1.94 4.60 -22.07
N GLU A 830 -2.93 4.62 -21.16
CA GLU A 830 -3.02 5.65 -20.12
C GLU A 830 -1.83 5.62 -19.14
N ARG A 831 -1.29 4.46 -18.75
CA ARG A 831 -0.10 4.36 -17.88
C ARG A 831 1.15 4.92 -18.56
N ARG A 832 1.33 4.66 -19.86
CA ARG A 832 2.39 5.27 -20.68
C ARG A 832 2.18 6.78 -20.81
N ALA A 833 0.96 7.25 -21.07
CA ALA A 833 0.61 8.68 -21.13
C ALA A 833 0.79 9.41 -19.78
N ARG A 834 0.57 8.71 -18.66
CA ARG A 834 0.87 9.18 -17.29
C ARG A 834 2.36 9.13 -16.92
N GLY A 835 3.25 8.74 -17.85
CA GLY A 835 4.69 8.66 -17.66
C GLY A 835 5.15 7.58 -16.68
N GLN A 836 4.29 6.61 -16.34
CA GLN A 836 4.61 5.52 -15.41
C GLN A 836 5.45 4.43 -16.09
N PHE A 837 5.37 4.33 -17.42
CA PHE A 837 6.29 3.59 -18.27
C PHE A 837 6.90 4.53 -19.31
N PRO A 838 8.19 4.35 -19.70
CA PRO A 838 8.79 5.15 -20.75
C PRO A 838 8.09 4.89 -22.10
N PRO A 839 8.06 5.88 -23.02
CA PRO A 839 7.57 5.66 -24.37
C PRO A 839 8.42 4.60 -25.06
N LEU A 840 7.77 3.63 -25.70
CA LEU A 840 8.42 2.57 -26.47
C LEU A 840 8.91 3.12 -27.81
N THR A 841 10.05 3.82 -27.79
CA THR A 841 10.80 4.12 -28.99
C THR A 841 11.57 2.88 -29.45
N TYR A 842 11.73 2.72 -30.76
CA TYR A 842 12.53 1.69 -31.46
C TYR A 842 14.02 1.62 -31.04
N ALA A 843 14.41 2.45 -30.08
CA ALA A 843 15.76 2.77 -29.68
C ALA A 843 16.24 1.99 -28.45
N ASP A 844 15.36 1.40 -27.64
CA ASP A 844 15.72 0.93 -26.30
C ASP A 844 15.65 -0.60 -26.19
N LEU A 845 16.81 -1.27 -26.12
CA LEU A 845 16.93 -2.72 -25.90
C LEU A 845 17.17 -3.02 -24.40
N TYR A 846 16.35 -3.88 -23.80
CA TYR A 846 16.49 -4.24 -22.39
C TYR A 846 17.40 -5.45 -22.17
N VAL A 847 18.65 -5.22 -21.81
CA VAL A 847 19.69 -6.26 -21.66
C VAL A 847 19.56 -6.95 -20.29
N LYS A 848 19.00 -8.16 -20.24
CA LYS A 848 18.89 -9.00 -19.03
C LYS A 848 20.13 -9.88 -18.76
N LEU A 849 21.17 -9.78 -19.59
CA LEU A 849 22.46 -10.43 -19.35
C LEU A 849 23.09 -9.95 -18.02
N THR A 850 23.85 -10.82 -17.33
CA THR A 850 24.44 -10.52 -16.02
C THR A 850 25.39 -9.32 -16.05
N ALA A 851 25.70 -8.76 -14.88
CA ALA A 851 26.67 -7.67 -14.76
C ALA A 851 28.08 -8.09 -15.23
N HIS A 852 28.41 -9.37 -15.05
CA HIS A 852 29.69 -9.96 -15.44
C HIS A 852 29.74 -10.47 -16.88
N HIS A 853 28.62 -10.53 -17.59
CA HIS A 853 28.57 -11.00 -18.98
C HIS A 853 29.51 -10.19 -19.90
N PRO A 854 30.36 -10.82 -20.74
CA PRO A 854 31.29 -10.12 -21.63
C PRO A 854 30.61 -9.05 -22.50
N ALA A 855 29.44 -9.37 -23.05
CA ALA A 855 28.63 -8.40 -23.80
C ALA A 855 28.18 -7.19 -22.95
N THR A 856 27.70 -7.41 -21.72
CA THR A 856 27.34 -6.33 -20.78
C THR A 856 28.56 -5.46 -20.45
N GLN A 857 29.72 -6.07 -20.21
CA GLN A 857 30.96 -5.34 -19.95
C GLN A 857 31.40 -4.50 -21.16
N LEU A 858 31.37 -5.07 -22.36
CA LEU A 858 31.71 -4.36 -23.61
C LEU A 858 30.78 -3.17 -23.87
N LEU A 859 29.47 -3.33 -23.63
CA LEU A 859 28.48 -2.26 -23.76
C LEU A 859 28.61 -1.18 -22.67
N ALA A 860 28.94 -1.58 -21.43
CA ALA A 860 29.19 -0.66 -20.32
C ALA A 860 30.46 0.19 -20.53
N VAL A 861 31.56 -0.42 -20.98
CA VAL A 861 32.82 0.29 -21.31
C VAL A 861 32.63 1.29 -22.46
N GLN A 862 31.69 1.02 -23.37
CA GLN A 862 31.31 1.97 -24.43
C GLN A 862 30.39 3.10 -23.96
N GLY A 863 29.98 3.13 -22.68
CA GLY A 863 29.11 4.16 -22.11
C GLY A 863 27.64 4.07 -22.54
N LYS A 864 27.19 2.91 -23.04
CA LYS A 864 25.89 2.76 -23.73
C LYS A 864 24.75 2.19 -22.87
N LEU A 865 25.05 1.67 -21.69
CA LEU A 865 24.06 1.12 -20.75
C LEU A 865 23.70 2.15 -19.69
N GLU A 866 22.39 2.27 -19.39
CA GLU A 866 21.92 2.99 -18.21
C GLU A 866 22.46 2.36 -16.91
N PRO A 867 22.60 3.14 -15.81
CA PRO A 867 22.87 2.59 -14.49
C PRO A 867 21.85 1.52 -14.11
N ALA A 868 22.32 0.44 -13.47
CA ALA A 868 21.43 -0.58 -12.95
C ALA A 868 20.51 0.02 -11.87
N LYS A 869 19.23 -0.38 -11.89
CA LYS A 869 18.30 -0.14 -10.78
C LYS A 869 18.42 -1.28 -9.78
N ASP A 870 18.08 -1.02 -8.52
CA ASP A 870 18.03 -2.06 -7.49
C ASP A 870 17.05 -3.17 -7.91
N PRO A 871 17.47 -4.45 -7.85
CA PRO A 871 16.63 -5.57 -8.26
C PRO A 871 15.49 -5.81 -7.28
N TYR A 872 14.32 -6.22 -7.78
CA TYR A 872 13.17 -6.54 -6.94
C TYR A 872 13.42 -7.86 -6.18
N PRO A 873 13.40 -7.91 -4.84
CA PRO A 873 13.66 -9.15 -4.11
C PRO A 873 12.42 -10.07 -4.10
N MET A 874 12.57 -11.27 -4.66
CA MET A 874 11.53 -12.30 -4.70
C MET A 874 11.28 -12.87 -3.30
N TYR A 875 10.01 -13.12 -3.00
CA TYR A 875 9.64 -13.90 -1.83
C TYR A 875 10.07 -15.35 -2.07
N THR A 876 10.92 -15.83 -1.17
CA THR A 876 11.64 -17.10 -1.29
C THR A 876 11.39 -17.94 -0.04
N ARG A 877 10.98 -19.20 -0.22
CA ARG A 877 10.78 -20.19 0.85
C ARG A 877 11.61 -21.43 0.53
N ILE A 878 12.40 -21.94 1.48
CA ILE A 878 13.02 -23.26 1.36
C ILE A 878 12.04 -24.28 1.95
N ALA A 879 11.59 -25.26 1.15
CA ALA A 879 10.53 -26.18 1.56
C ALA A 879 10.93 -27.04 2.76
N SER A 880 12.14 -27.63 2.70
CA SER A 880 12.72 -28.38 3.83
C SER A 880 14.22 -28.11 3.95
N LEU A 881 14.61 -27.36 4.98
CA LEU A 881 16.00 -26.97 5.26
C LEU A 881 16.96 -28.18 5.37
N PRO A 882 16.64 -29.27 6.10
CA PRO A 882 17.51 -30.45 6.11
C PRO A 882 17.64 -31.16 4.76
N LYS A 883 16.58 -31.20 3.92
CA LYS A 883 16.67 -31.76 2.56
C LYS A 883 17.58 -30.88 1.71
N PHE A 884 17.37 -29.56 1.71
CA PHE A 884 18.17 -28.59 0.97
C PHE A 884 19.66 -28.67 1.33
N ILE A 885 20.00 -28.67 2.62
CA ILE A 885 21.39 -28.73 3.10
C ILE A 885 22.07 -30.07 2.75
N ARG A 886 21.34 -31.19 2.76
CA ARG A 886 21.85 -32.47 2.21
C ARG A 886 22.14 -32.36 0.71
N LYS A 887 21.26 -31.71 -0.06
CA LYS A 887 21.42 -31.56 -1.50
C LYS A 887 22.60 -30.65 -1.87
N ILE A 888 22.79 -29.52 -1.18
CA ILE A 888 23.94 -28.62 -1.41
C ILE A 888 25.24 -29.03 -0.71
N ALA A 889 25.29 -30.21 -0.06
CA ALA A 889 26.47 -30.68 0.66
C ALA A 889 27.78 -30.69 -0.17
N PRO A 890 27.79 -30.99 -1.49
CA PRO A 890 29.00 -30.88 -2.33
C PRO A 890 29.53 -29.44 -2.42
N VAL A 891 28.63 -28.45 -2.46
CA VAL A 891 28.97 -27.02 -2.49
C VAL A 891 29.59 -26.61 -1.16
N LEU A 892 28.96 -26.97 -0.05
CA LEU A 892 29.47 -26.68 1.31
C LEU A 892 30.85 -27.32 1.54
N ALA A 893 31.04 -28.58 1.14
CA ALA A 893 32.33 -29.27 1.26
C ALA A 893 33.42 -28.65 0.37
N THR A 894 33.06 -28.06 -0.77
CA THR A 894 33.99 -27.34 -1.65
C THR A 894 34.39 -26.00 -1.05
N ARG A 895 33.43 -25.21 -0.54
CA ARG A 895 33.68 -23.95 0.18
C ARG A 895 34.57 -24.19 1.42
N LEU A 896 34.29 -25.23 2.22
CA LEU A 896 35.13 -25.62 3.36
C LEU A 896 36.56 -25.98 2.92
N ARG A 897 36.73 -26.87 1.93
CA ARG A 897 38.05 -27.31 1.45
C ARG A 897 38.92 -26.15 0.94
N GLY A 898 38.31 -25.13 0.33
CA GLY A 898 38.99 -23.92 -0.13
C GLY A 898 39.37 -22.92 0.99
N SER A 899 39.10 -23.24 2.26
CA SER A 899 39.22 -22.34 3.41
C SER A 899 40.10 -22.90 4.52
N ALA A 900 40.37 -22.07 5.55
CA ALA A 900 41.05 -22.49 6.77
C ALA A 900 40.32 -23.62 7.55
N PHE A 901 39.04 -23.88 7.26
CA PHE A 901 38.22 -24.92 7.90
C PHE A 901 38.14 -26.22 7.08
N GLY A 902 39.03 -26.44 6.10
CA GLY A 902 38.95 -27.59 5.18
C GLY A 902 39.00 -28.99 5.82
N GLY A 903 39.42 -29.11 7.09
CA GLY A 903 39.37 -30.34 7.88
C GLY A 903 38.46 -30.29 9.11
N ILE A 904 37.54 -29.30 9.19
CA ILE A 904 36.73 -29.08 10.39
C ILE A 904 35.85 -30.29 10.74
N SER A 905 35.89 -30.68 12.02
CA SER A 905 34.95 -31.64 12.60
C SER A 905 34.22 -30.97 13.74
N ALA A 906 33.00 -30.50 13.49
CA ALA A 906 32.27 -29.58 14.37
C ALA A 906 30.75 -29.73 14.23
N THR A 907 30.01 -29.19 15.19
CA THR A 907 28.55 -29.08 15.13
C THR A 907 28.18 -27.60 15.08
N LEU A 908 27.56 -27.17 13.98
CA LEU A 908 26.94 -25.86 13.83
C LEU A 908 25.44 -25.97 14.19
N GLN A 909 24.96 -25.04 15.01
CA GLN A 909 23.56 -24.94 15.41
C GLN A 909 23.05 -23.55 15.05
N ILE A 910 21.90 -23.51 14.38
CA ILE A 910 21.20 -22.29 13.97
C ILE A 910 19.78 -22.38 14.54
N ASN A 911 19.30 -21.32 15.19
CA ASN A 911 17.96 -21.25 15.81
C ASN A 911 17.06 -20.27 15.01
N PHE A 912 15.74 -20.39 15.09
CA PHE A 912 14.78 -19.57 14.33
C PHE A 912 13.62 -19.03 15.24
N TYR A 913 13.41 -17.70 15.37
CA TYR A 913 12.18 -16.90 15.73
C TYR A 913 10.98 -17.72 15.36
N ARG A 914 10.37 -17.28 14.28
CA ARG A 914 8.95 -17.51 14.17
C ARG A 914 8.73 -18.99 14.02
N ARG A 915 7.90 -19.53 14.92
CA ARG A 915 7.14 -20.74 14.60
C ARG A 915 6.18 -20.37 13.47
N ILE A 916 6.64 -20.50 12.24
CA ILE A 916 5.82 -20.27 11.06
C ILE A 916 4.91 -21.48 10.87
N GLU A 917 3.62 -21.21 10.73
CA GLU A 917 2.61 -22.25 10.49
C GLU A 917 2.92 -22.94 9.15
N GLY A 918 3.12 -24.27 9.19
CA GLY A 918 3.57 -25.04 8.02
C GLY A 918 5.10 -25.16 7.86
N MET A 919 5.92 -24.85 8.86
CA MET A 919 7.33 -25.28 8.93
C MET A 919 7.55 -26.30 10.06
N SER A 920 8.43 -27.28 9.83
CA SER A 920 8.62 -28.42 10.74
C SER A 920 9.58 -28.16 11.91
N SER A 921 10.39 -27.10 11.90
CA SER A 921 11.49 -26.92 12.86
C SER A 921 11.80 -25.48 13.26
N ARG A 922 12.35 -25.36 14.49
CA ARG A 922 12.76 -24.11 15.16
C ARG A 922 14.26 -23.83 15.04
N GLY A 923 14.94 -24.58 14.19
CA GLY A 923 16.37 -24.51 14.04
C GLY A 923 16.91 -25.64 13.17
N LEU A 924 18.20 -25.54 12.87
CA LEU A 924 18.95 -26.49 12.06
C LEU A 924 20.24 -26.88 12.78
N LYS A 925 20.51 -28.18 12.90
CA LYS A 925 21.78 -28.71 13.40
C LYS A 925 22.53 -29.37 12.25
N ILE A 926 23.73 -28.87 11.97
CA ILE A 926 24.63 -29.37 10.92
C ILE A 926 25.89 -29.92 11.60
N VAL A 927 26.23 -31.17 11.32
CA VAL A 927 27.42 -31.85 11.85
C VAL A 927 28.39 -32.11 10.69
N PHE A 928 29.60 -31.57 10.83
CA PHE A 928 30.72 -31.77 9.91
C PHE A 928 31.74 -32.74 10.52
N ASP A 929 32.41 -33.51 9.65
CA ASP A 929 33.47 -34.47 9.97
C ASP A 929 34.49 -34.41 8.84
N GLU A 930 35.75 -34.11 9.16
CA GLU A 930 36.84 -33.87 8.19
C GLU A 930 36.44 -32.95 7.00
N GLY A 931 35.74 -31.85 7.29
CA GLY A 931 35.30 -30.86 6.29
C GLY A 931 34.13 -31.32 5.40
N ARG A 932 33.45 -32.43 5.73
CA ARG A 932 32.31 -32.98 4.99
C ARG A 932 31.05 -33.02 5.85
N LEU A 933 29.87 -32.89 5.23
CA LEU A 933 28.60 -33.05 5.93
C LEU A 933 28.42 -34.52 6.37
N LYS A 934 28.34 -34.74 7.69
CA LYS A 934 28.07 -36.05 8.31
C LYS A 934 26.60 -36.25 8.63
N HIS A 935 25.95 -35.22 9.16
CA HIS A 935 24.54 -35.25 9.52
C HIS A 935 23.96 -33.84 9.45
N VAL A 936 22.75 -33.69 8.94
CA VAL A 936 21.91 -32.52 9.22
C VAL A 936 20.55 -32.97 9.73
N SER A 937 20.05 -32.31 10.76
CA SER A 937 18.72 -32.53 11.33
C SER A 937 18.05 -31.20 11.64
N ASP A 938 16.74 -31.25 11.82
CA ASP A 938 16.02 -30.23 12.56
C ASP A 938 16.57 -30.12 14.00
N TRP A 939 16.41 -28.95 14.60
CA TRP A 939 16.90 -28.63 15.93
C TRP A 939 15.81 -27.89 16.74
N GLU A 940 15.62 -28.32 17.98
CA GLU A 940 14.73 -27.67 18.95
C GLU A 940 15.55 -27.20 20.14
N HIS A 941 15.75 -25.88 20.24
CA HIS A 941 16.36 -25.28 21.42
C HIS A 941 15.30 -25.15 22.54
N ARG A 942 15.65 -25.53 23.78
CA ARG A 942 14.68 -25.55 24.90
C ARG A 942 14.57 -24.25 25.70
N SER A 943 15.40 -23.24 25.43
CA SER A 943 15.42 -22.00 26.21
C SER A 943 16.11 -20.84 25.46
N ALA A 944 15.44 -20.28 24.46
CA ALA A 944 15.76 -18.95 23.94
C ALA A 944 14.55 -18.38 23.19
N GLU A 945 14.40 -17.06 23.25
CA GLU A 945 13.59 -16.25 22.34
C GLU A 945 14.37 -16.09 20.98
N GLU A 946 14.80 -17.23 20.39
CA GLU A 946 14.85 -17.64 18.95
C GLU A 946 15.61 -16.87 17.75
N GLN A 947 15.01 -16.09 16.79
CA GLN A 947 15.52 -15.33 15.55
C GLN A 947 16.55 -16.01 14.56
N PHE A 948 16.12 -16.52 13.37
CA PHE A 948 16.74 -16.38 12.01
C PHE A 948 15.91 -16.98 10.83
N TYR A 949 16.06 -16.51 9.57
CA TYR A 949 15.70 -17.21 8.29
C TYR A 949 16.35 -16.58 7.00
N GLU A 950 17.68 -16.56 6.83
CA GLU A 950 18.33 -16.27 5.52
C GLU A 950 19.53 -17.20 5.25
N ILE A 951 19.35 -18.27 4.45
CA ILE A 951 20.40 -19.28 4.15
C ILE A 951 20.79 -19.31 2.65
N THR A 952 20.18 -18.44 1.83
CA THR A 952 20.28 -18.42 0.36
C THR A 952 21.50 -17.68 -0.20
N GLY A 953 22.35 -17.07 0.65
CA GLY A 953 23.55 -16.33 0.21
C GLY A 953 23.28 -14.94 -0.40
N SER A 954 22.10 -14.36 -0.14
CA SER A 954 21.68 -13.06 -0.68
C SER A 954 22.25 -11.85 0.05
N THR A 955 22.57 -12.02 1.33
CA THR A 955 23.07 -10.97 2.22
C THR A 955 24.36 -11.47 2.87
N ASP A 956 25.35 -10.61 3.07
CA ASP A 956 26.56 -11.00 3.80
C ASP A 956 26.25 -11.19 5.30
N VAL A 957 26.96 -12.09 5.99
CA VAL A 957 26.74 -12.36 7.42
C VAL A 957 26.96 -11.11 8.28
N GLU A 958 27.92 -10.24 7.93
CA GLU A 958 28.12 -8.98 8.64
C GLU A 958 27.09 -7.91 8.26
N GLU A 959 26.57 -7.91 7.03
CA GLU A 959 25.41 -7.11 6.66
C GLU A 959 24.16 -7.54 7.46
N LEU A 960 23.90 -8.85 7.61
CA LEU A 960 22.80 -9.41 8.40
C LEU A 960 22.87 -9.05 9.88
N LEU A 961 24.08 -9.15 10.48
CA LEU A 961 24.33 -8.76 11.88
C LEU A 961 24.20 -7.24 12.11
N LYS A 962 24.37 -6.41 11.07
CA LYS A 962 24.20 -4.95 11.13
C LYS A 962 22.78 -4.48 10.80
N ARG A 963 22.07 -5.21 9.94
CA ARG A 963 20.72 -4.87 9.47
C ARG A 963 19.68 -5.08 10.56
N ASP A 964 19.75 -6.24 11.21
CA ASP A 964 18.76 -6.69 12.19
C ASP A 964 19.48 -6.97 13.53
N GLY A 965 19.34 -6.06 14.49
CA GLY A 965 20.11 -6.03 15.75
C GLY A 965 19.82 -7.17 16.74
N GLU A 966 19.02 -8.14 16.33
CA GLU A 966 18.65 -9.36 17.08
C GLU A 966 19.42 -10.60 16.56
N ASN A 967 20.05 -10.51 15.38
CA ASN A 967 20.92 -11.57 14.87
C ASN A 967 22.20 -11.66 15.75
N GLY A 968 22.44 -12.82 16.34
CA GLY A 968 23.61 -13.11 17.17
C GLY A 968 24.41 -14.29 16.64
N VAL A 969 25.73 -14.25 16.83
CA VAL A 969 26.64 -15.38 16.52
C VAL A 969 27.59 -15.58 17.70
N ASP A 970 27.70 -16.82 18.18
CA ASP A 970 28.58 -17.18 19.28
C ASP A 970 30.03 -17.31 18.78
N GLY A 971 30.83 -16.26 19.02
CA GLY A 971 32.25 -16.21 18.70
C GLY A 971 32.61 -15.87 17.24
N ALA A 972 33.84 -15.37 17.05
CA ALA A 972 34.36 -14.97 15.74
C ALA A 972 34.55 -16.17 14.78
N GLU A 973 34.82 -17.36 15.33
CA GLU A 973 35.02 -18.60 14.59
C GLU A 973 33.74 -19.06 13.90
N THR A 974 32.62 -19.06 14.62
CA THR A 974 31.29 -19.37 14.07
C THR A 974 30.87 -18.35 13.02
N LYS A 975 31.18 -17.06 13.21
CA LYS A 975 30.91 -16.01 12.21
C LYS A 975 31.69 -16.27 10.91
N LEU A 976 32.98 -16.54 11.03
CA LEU A 976 33.84 -16.84 9.87
C LEU A 976 33.39 -18.12 9.15
N LEU A 977 33.02 -19.16 9.90
CA LEU A 977 32.46 -20.40 9.37
C LEU A 977 31.14 -20.16 8.61
N LEU A 978 30.22 -19.34 9.14
CA LEU A 978 28.98 -18.95 8.46
C LEU A 978 29.27 -18.16 7.17
N SER A 979 30.19 -17.19 7.18
CA SER A 979 30.59 -16.45 5.98
C SER A 979 31.21 -17.35 4.90
N ILE A 980 31.87 -18.44 5.28
CA ILE A 980 32.42 -19.44 4.36
C ILE A 980 31.34 -20.39 3.84
N LEU A 981 30.41 -20.81 4.70
CA LEU A 981 29.34 -21.73 4.33
C LEU A 981 28.25 -21.06 3.49
N PHE A 982 27.94 -19.78 3.74
CA PHE A 982 26.89 -19.00 3.07
C PHE A 982 27.39 -17.59 2.72
N PRO A 983 28.36 -17.46 1.80
CA PRO A 983 28.84 -16.15 1.35
C PRO A 983 27.75 -15.39 0.59
N LYS A 984 27.92 -14.08 0.45
CA LYS A 984 27.13 -13.26 -0.47
C LYS A 984 27.49 -13.61 -1.91
N VAL A 985 26.52 -14.03 -2.72
CA VAL A 985 26.71 -14.50 -4.10
C VAL A 985 25.91 -13.66 -5.12
N GLU A 986 26.25 -13.76 -6.41
CA GLU A 986 25.37 -13.26 -7.47
C GLU A 986 24.15 -14.21 -7.64
N HIS A 987 23.06 -13.72 -8.21
CA HIS A 987 21.84 -14.48 -8.47
C HIS A 987 21.42 -14.32 -9.94
N LEU A 988 20.97 -15.40 -10.58
CA LEU A 988 20.45 -15.41 -11.96
C LEU A 988 19.10 -16.15 -12.00
N VAL A 989 18.13 -15.70 -11.21
CA VAL A 989 16.79 -16.30 -11.20
C VAL A 989 15.84 -15.49 -12.08
N ASP A 990 15.47 -16.08 -13.21
CA ASP A 990 14.39 -15.64 -14.09
C ASP A 990 13.25 -16.67 -14.05
N VAL A 991 12.03 -16.19 -13.83
CA VAL A 991 10.82 -17.03 -13.74
C VAL A 991 9.73 -16.60 -14.73
N ASP A 992 9.91 -15.50 -15.47
CA ASP A 992 8.88 -14.95 -16.37
C ASP A 992 9.18 -15.23 -17.85
N TRP A 993 9.51 -16.48 -18.17
CA TRP A 993 9.80 -16.94 -19.54
C TRP A 993 8.60 -17.61 -20.23
N TRP A 994 7.41 -17.51 -19.62
CA TRP A 994 6.14 -18.11 -20.06
C TRP A 994 5.18 -17.14 -20.78
#